data_AF-A0A812XZY2-F1
#
_entry.id   AF-A0A812XZY2-F1
#
_cell.length_a   1.000
_cell.length_b   1.000
_cell.length_c   1.000
_cell.angle_alpha   90.00
_cell.angle_beta   90.00
_cell.angle_gamma   90.00
#
_symmetry.space_group_name_H-M   'P 1'
#
loop_
_entity.id
_entity.type
_entity.pdbx_description
1 polymer ?
#
loop_
_entity_poly.entity_id
_entity_poly.type
_entity_poly.pdbx_seq_one_letter_code
_entity_poly.pdbx_strand_id
1 'polypeptide(L)'
;MQPPAPTRPIFLGDDRTGRFQIGGGLPLDHPLSKGLTQATTPAPVSVQTMTAGYTHDIDKCVAEIHKLTAAGADVVRVAVPEKKDTEALPEILAQTTVPIVADVHFHFKRALESIEAGVHKIRLNPGNITDRKQVEEVIDACKEKNIPIRVGVNEGSIIERKDKQSRAKELGAIFSENKHGYMLAIMIAKLEEYLDIFYERDFYDIAISAKSMDAALVIDAYTEISKRFPHPLHLGVTHAGPKETGCIRSVVALGTLLANGIGDTIRISYANDPIYEVEDGLELLYTLGKRERKGAELIACPTCGRIQVDLFSLVQEVNDKLNEDITVPMKVAVMGCVVNGPGEAEGADIAVFAGDRKGIIYVQGEKVATIPESDILDRLLAECKDFQSKILSGEAKLGEKKVDIVPPDPEGELGSGWEKMEFLAVIRIQRISMDHPLYEQEVALRTSVLLKPLGMTIEDYYNMAPGREEKCDHFVAVIDHPTGDKVVGAATLFPPQPDSDETSGKVQQMCVDPQRQGEGIGTNLMIAMEVRAFTELALPGLYCHAQISAMPFYEKLGWEVGSDTFQEAGIVLNVEWVMVSIDHHHHDDCTHEHLDAKGIFAEQGIRCTKPRVLIYEALCSTKSHPTAEQLHQIVKDQDAGISLATIYNTLELLVDHGLARRIANRGQGSGANRYDADQAPHLHLVLNDGRVIDAPSNLSKRLTDAIPNEVLQQLAQHAGVPALKIEIVEDTAAV
;
A
#
# COMPACT_ATOMS: atom_id res chain seq x y z
N MET A 1 2.44 16.27 -29.94
CA MET A 1 1.17 16.21 -29.19
C MET A 1 0.07 16.84 -30.03
N GLN A 2 -1.07 16.16 -30.20
CA GLN A 2 -2.24 16.76 -30.88
C GLN A 2 -3.00 17.70 -29.92
N PRO A 3 -3.64 18.76 -30.45
CA PRO A 3 -4.52 19.61 -29.65
C PRO A 3 -5.75 18.82 -29.17
N PRO A 4 -6.41 19.23 -28.07
CA PRO A 4 -7.65 18.59 -27.62
C PRO A 4 -8.72 18.60 -28.72
N ALA A 5 -9.39 17.47 -28.91
CA ALA A 5 -10.54 17.37 -29.79
C ALA A 5 -11.71 18.22 -29.22
N PRO A 6 -12.45 18.98 -30.06
CA PRO A 6 -13.60 19.74 -29.60
C PRO A 6 -14.71 18.84 -29.05
N THR A 7 -15.18 19.13 -27.84
CA THR A 7 -16.29 18.43 -27.19
C THR A 7 -17.33 19.44 -26.68
N ARG A 8 -18.58 19.01 -26.50
CA ARG A 8 -19.61 19.82 -25.87
C ARG A 8 -19.16 20.12 -24.42
N PRO A 9 -19.14 21.37 -23.96
CA PRO A 9 -18.80 21.66 -22.57
C PRO A 9 -19.88 21.12 -21.62
N ILE A 10 -19.46 20.59 -20.48
CA ILE A 10 -20.32 20.42 -19.31
C ILE A 10 -19.80 21.27 -18.16
N PHE A 11 -20.70 21.73 -17.30
CA PHE A 11 -20.36 22.56 -16.16
C PHE A 11 -20.72 21.82 -14.87
N LEU A 12 -19.80 21.85 -13.91
CA LEU A 12 -19.94 21.29 -12.58
C LEU A 12 -19.68 22.39 -11.55
N GLY A 13 -20.03 22.11 -10.30
CA GLY A 13 -19.78 23.01 -9.19
C GLY A 13 -20.84 24.09 -9.03
N ASP A 14 -20.63 24.91 -8.02
CA ASP A 14 -21.54 25.95 -7.54
C ASP A 14 -20.73 27.13 -6.99
N ASP A 15 -21.38 28.05 -6.30
CA ASP A 15 -20.70 29.22 -5.73
C ASP A 15 -19.72 28.85 -4.60
N ARG A 16 -19.83 27.65 -4.02
CA ARG A 16 -18.98 27.16 -2.92
C ARG A 16 -17.73 26.46 -3.44
N THR A 17 -17.92 25.62 -4.46
CA THR A 17 -16.86 24.80 -5.07
C THR A 17 -16.18 25.51 -6.24
N GLY A 18 -16.74 26.62 -6.71
CA GLY A 18 -16.38 27.25 -7.97
C GLY A 18 -17.01 26.50 -9.14
N ARG A 19 -17.38 27.23 -10.20
CA ARG A 19 -17.90 26.61 -11.42
C ARG A 19 -16.75 26.10 -12.28
N PHE A 20 -16.83 24.84 -12.64
CA PHE A 20 -15.79 24.06 -13.31
C PHE A 20 -16.29 23.57 -14.67
N GLN A 21 -15.51 23.78 -15.74
CA GLN A 21 -15.84 23.29 -17.08
C GLN A 21 -15.06 22.00 -17.39
N ILE A 22 -15.72 21.00 -17.98
CA ILE A 22 -15.07 19.84 -18.59
C ILE A 22 -15.41 19.84 -20.09
N GLY A 23 -14.38 19.66 -20.92
CA GLY A 23 -14.50 19.71 -22.38
C GLY A 23 -14.62 21.13 -22.92
N GLY A 24 -15.22 21.28 -24.11
CA GLY A 24 -15.44 22.57 -24.76
C GLY A 24 -14.84 22.66 -26.16
N GLY A 25 -15.05 23.81 -26.82
CA GLY A 25 -14.57 24.04 -28.19
C GLY A 25 -15.52 23.59 -29.30
N LEU A 26 -16.61 22.90 -28.98
CA LEU A 26 -17.59 22.48 -29.99
C LEU A 26 -18.28 23.71 -30.63
N PRO A 27 -18.29 23.82 -31.97
CA PRO A 27 -18.95 24.94 -32.66
C PRO A 27 -20.45 25.05 -32.34
N LEU A 28 -20.98 26.27 -32.25
CA LEU A 28 -22.39 26.51 -31.91
C LEU A 28 -23.38 26.01 -32.98
N ASP A 29 -22.94 25.89 -34.23
CA ASP A 29 -23.72 25.35 -35.35
C ASP A 29 -23.74 23.81 -35.39
N HIS A 30 -22.96 23.15 -34.54
CA HIS A 30 -22.98 21.69 -34.42
C HIS A 30 -24.34 21.22 -33.85
N PRO A 31 -24.95 20.14 -34.37
CA PRO A 31 -26.26 19.66 -33.90
C PRO A 31 -26.34 19.38 -32.40
N LEU A 32 -25.25 18.87 -31.81
CA LEU A 32 -25.14 18.60 -30.37
C LEU A 32 -24.81 19.83 -29.52
N SER A 33 -24.63 21.02 -30.10
CA SER A 33 -24.49 22.29 -29.39
C SER A 33 -25.84 22.90 -28.99
N LYS A 34 -26.96 22.19 -29.26
CA LYS A 34 -28.32 22.61 -28.87
C LYS A 34 -28.37 23.02 -27.40
N GLY A 35 -28.96 24.18 -27.12
CA GLY A 35 -29.07 24.76 -25.78
C GLY A 35 -27.85 25.55 -25.30
N LEU A 36 -26.70 25.51 -25.99
CA LEU A 36 -25.57 26.39 -25.68
C LEU A 36 -25.86 27.81 -26.19
N THR A 37 -25.62 28.81 -25.35
CA THR A 37 -25.83 30.22 -25.69
C THR A 37 -24.55 30.92 -26.12
N GLN A 38 -23.38 30.33 -25.83
CA GLN A 38 -22.06 30.90 -26.10
C GLN A 38 -21.07 29.80 -26.47
N ALA A 39 -20.15 30.13 -27.38
CA ALA A 39 -19.02 29.27 -27.71
C ALA A 39 -18.06 29.19 -26.52
N THR A 40 -17.51 28.01 -26.26
CA THR A 40 -16.49 27.78 -25.24
C THR A 40 -15.17 27.40 -25.87
N THR A 41 -14.07 27.55 -25.14
CA THR A 41 -12.78 26.95 -25.50
C THR A 41 -12.61 25.61 -24.77
N PRO A 42 -11.83 24.65 -25.30
CA PRO A 42 -11.50 23.43 -24.55
C PRO A 42 -10.86 23.77 -23.20
N ALA A 43 -11.39 23.18 -22.13
CA ALA A 43 -10.83 23.29 -20.78
C ALA A 43 -9.60 22.38 -20.60
N PRO A 44 -8.70 22.68 -19.64
CA PRO A 44 -7.65 21.75 -19.24
C PRO A 44 -8.20 20.39 -18.81
N VAL A 45 -7.45 19.32 -19.07
CA VAL A 45 -7.85 17.97 -18.67
C VAL A 45 -7.88 17.88 -17.15
N SER A 46 -9.00 17.41 -16.61
CA SER A 46 -9.23 17.35 -15.17
C SER A 46 -8.89 15.98 -14.57
N VAL A 47 -8.35 15.96 -13.36
CA VAL A 47 -8.04 14.76 -12.58
C VAL A 47 -9.18 14.49 -11.60
N GLN A 48 -9.75 13.30 -11.67
CA GLN A 48 -10.75 12.84 -10.71
C GLN A 48 -10.27 11.60 -9.98
N THR A 49 -10.75 11.46 -8.75
CA THR A 49 -10.55 10.27 -7.93
C THR A 49 -11.87 9.87 -7.25
N MET A 50 -11.85 8.84 -6.42
CA MET A 50 -13.01 8.34 -5.69
C MET A 50 -12.63 8.03 -4.24
N THR A 51 -13.49 8.38 -3.29
CA THR A 51 -13.32 7.98 -1.90
C THR A 51 -13.39 6.45 -1.76
N ALA A 52 -12.62 5.91 -0.82
CA ALA A 52 -12.64 4.49 -0.45
C ALA A 52 -13.56 4.23 0.75
N GLY A 53 -13.72 5.22 1.64
CA GLY A 53 -14.52 5.12 2.85
C GLY A 53 -16.03 5.11 2.62
N TYR A 54 -16.79 4.86 3.69
CA TYR A 54 -18.25 4.92 3.68
C TYR A 54 -18.76 6.35 3.62
N THR A 55 -19.65 6.64 2.67
CA THR A 55 -20.23 7.99 2.51
C THR A 55 -21.07 8.42 3.70
N HIS A 56 -21.79 7.50 4.36
CA HIS A 56 -22.59 7.85 5.55
C HIS A 56 -21.78 8.13 6.81
N ASP A 57 -20.47 7.86 6.82
CA ASP A 57 -19.56 8.31 7.88
C ASP A 57 -19.05 9.71 7.49
N ILE A 58 -19.84 10.73 7.84
CA ILE A 58 -19.70 12.10 7.34
C ILE A 58 -18.31 12.65 7.62
N ASP A 59 -17.83 12.55 8.85
CA ASP A 59 -16.54 13.13 9.26
C ASP A 59 -15.38 12.46 8.52
N LYS A 60 -15.37 11.13 8.42
CA LYS A 60 -14.32 10.41 7.69
C LYS A 60 -14.39 10.68 6.19
N CYS A 61 -15.59 10.74 5.62
CA CYS A 61 -15.79 11.04 4.20
C CYS A 61 -15.31 12.46 3.87
N VAL A 62 -15.65 13.46 4.68
CA VAL A 62 -15.19 14.84 4.51
C VAL A 62 -13.67 14.93 4.64
N ALA A 63 -13.08 14.29 5.65
CA ALA A 63 -11.63 14.26 5.84
C ALA A 63 -10.90 13.62 4.63
N GLU A 64 -11.42 12.52 4.11
CA GLU A 64 -10.89 11.88 2.90
C GLU A 64 -11.02 12.80 1.67
N ILE A 65 -12.17 13.45 1.47
CA ILE A 65 -12.37 14.41 0.37
C ILE A 65 -11.37 15.56 0.46
N HIS A 66 -11.14 16.12 1.65
CA HIS A 66 -10.16 17.20 1.86
C HIS A 66 -8.73 16.73 1.56
N LYS A 67 -8.35 15.52 2.02
CA LYS A 67 -7.06 14.91 1.69
C LYS A 67 -6.86 14.82 0.17
N LEU A 68 -7.86 14.31 -0.55
CA LEU A 68 -7.81 14.16 -2.02
C LEU A 68 -7.80 15.52 -2.74
N THR A 69 -8.51 16.50 -2.21
CA THR A 69 -8.52 17.88 -2.74
C THR A 69 -7.16 18.54 -2.54
N ALA A 70 -6.54 18.38 -1.37
CA ALA A 70 -5.21 18.89 -1.07
C ALA A 70 -4.13 18.28 -1.96
N ALA A 71 -4.28 16.99 -2.32
CA ALA A 71 -3.43 16.32 -3.31
C ALA A 71 -3.65 16.82 -4.75
N GLY A 72 -4.68 17.63 -5.00
CA GLY A 72 -4.92 18.29 -6.28
C GLY A 72 -6.00 17.68 -7.15
N ALA A 73 -6.90 16.84 -6.60
CA ALA A 73 -8.07 16.36 -7.32
C ALA A 73 -9.00 17.52 -7.69
N ASP A 74 -9.42 17.58 -8.96
CA ASP A 74 -10.34 18.62 -9.43
C ASP A 74 -11.82 18.24 -9.19
N VAL A 75 -12.10 16.93 -9.08
CA VAL A 75 -13.45 16.38 -8.84
C VAL A 75 -13.32 15.10 -8.01
N VAL A 76 -14.14 14.95 -6.97
CA VAL A 76 -14.17 13.73 -6.14
C VAL A 76 -15.49 12.99 -6.31
N ARG A 77 -15.42 11.67 -6.50
CA ARG A 77 -16.60 10.80 -6.56
C ARG A 77 -16.82 10.09 -5.23
N VAL A 78 -18.08 9.99 -4.81
CA VAL A 78 -18.51 9.23 -3.62
C VAL A 78 -19.51 8.14 -4.00
N ALA A 79 -19.46 6.99 -3.34
CA ALA A 79 -20.42 5.91 -3.57
C ALA A 79 -21.73 6.16 -2.82
N VAL A 80 -22.88 5.98 -3.46
CA VAL A 80 -24.20 6.12 -2.80
C VAL A 80 -25.06 4.87 -2.95
N PRO A 81 -24.61 3.72 -2.43
CA PRO A 81 -25.35 2.46 -2.58
C PRO A 81 -26.67 2.45 -1.80
N GLU A 82 -26.72 3.06 -0.61
CA GLU A 82 -27.84 2.99 0.32
C GLU A 82 -28.44 4.37 0.61
N LYS A 83 -29.59 4.40 1.31
CA LYS A 83 -30.32 5.64 1.62
C LYS A 83 -29.56 6.50 2.63
N LYS A 84 -28.90 5.86 3.59
CA LYS A 84 -28.05 6.55 4.57
C LYS A 84 -26.92 7.34 3.91
N ASP A 85 -26.40 6.86 2.76
CA ASP A 85 -25.34 7.54 2.03
C ASP A 85 -25.86 8.80 1.36
N THR A 86 -27.07 8.77 0.79
CA THR A 86 -27.70 9.95 0.19
C THR A 86 -28.21 10.96 1.23
N GLU A 87 -28.66 10.47 2.39
CA GLU A 87 -29.05 11.31 3.54
C GLU A 87 -27.86 12.09 4.13
N ALA A 88 -26.64 11.56 4.03
CA ALA A 88 -25.41 12.21 4.48
C ALA A 88 -24.91 13.32 3.52
N LEU A 89 -25.31 13.28 2.25
CA LEU A 89 -24.79 14.21 1.23
C LEU A 89 -24.98 15.70 1.55
N PRO A 90 -26.14 16.19 2.06
CA PRO A 90 -26.29 17.61 2.36
C PRO A 90 -25.23 18.14 3.33
N GLU A 91 -24.86 17.35 4.33
CA GLU A 91 -23.86 17.72 5.33
C GLU A 91 -22.43 17.63 4.78
N ILE A 92 -22.12 16.59 4.01
CA ILE A 92 -20.81 16.45 3.33
C ILE A 92 -20.61 17.59 2.33
N LEU A 93 -21.64 17.89 1.52
CA LEU A 93 -21.58 18.96 0.53
C LEU A 93 -21.36 20.31 1.22
N ALA A 94 -21.95 20.56 2.39
CA ALA A 94 -21.77 21.81 3.13
C ALA A 94 -20.32 22.05 3.60
N GLN A 95 -19.53 20.97 3.73
CA GLN A 95 -18.16 21.01 4.26
C GLN A 95 -17.08 20.82 3.18
N THR A 96 -17.43 20.68 1.91
CA THR A 96 -16.49 20.37 0.83
C THR A 96 -16.38 21.51 -0.18
N THR A 97 -15.16 21.71 -0.69
CA THR A 97 -14.82 22.79 -1.64
C THR A 97 -14.54 22.27 -3.05
N VAL A 98 -14.66 20.96 -3.27
CA VAL A 98 -14.45 20.29 -4.56
C VAL A 98 -15.79 19.78 -5.10
N PRO A 99 -16.04 19.83 -6.42
CA PRO A 99 -17.25 19.23 -6.99
C PRO A 99 -17.35 17.73 -6.70
N ILE A 100 -18.46 17.35 -6.04
CA ILE A 100 -18.81 15.97 -5.74
C ILE A 100 -19.67 15.32 -6.84
N VAL A 101 -19.26 14.12 -7.25
CA VAL A 101 -20.02 13.21 -8.14
C VAL A 101 -20.64 12.09 -7.32
N ALA A 102 -21.95 11.87 -7.42
CA ALA A 102 -22.59 10.70 -6.81
C ALA A 102 -22.52 9.50 -7.76
N ASP A 103 -21.97 8.38 -7.28
CA ASP A 103 -21.88 7.11 -8.02
C ASP A 103 -23.08 6.21 -7.77
N VAL A 104 -24.01 6.19 -8.73
CA VAL A 104 -25.27 5.46 -8.63
C VAL A 104 -25.19 4.17 -9.45
N HIS A 105 -25.31 3.03 -8.78
CA HIS A 105 -25.20 1.71 -9.43
C HIS A 105 -26.54 1.12 -9.89
N PHE A 106 -27.49 0.87 -8.98
CA PHE A 106 -28.69 0.07 -9.28
C PHE A 106 -30.03 0.78 -9.06
N HIS A 107 -30.09 1.75 -8.15
CA HIS A 107 -31.37 2.27 -7.68
C HIS A 107 -31.56 3.74 -8.08
N PHE A 108 -32.50 4.00 -8.99
CA PHE A 108 -32.80 5.36 -9.48
C PHE A 108 -33.14 6.37 -8.37
N LYS A 109 -33.81 5.93 -7.29
CA LYS A 109 -34.07 6.76 -6.10
C LYS A 109 -32.79 7.35 -5.50
N ARG A 110 -31.67 6.63 -5.48
CA ARG A 110 -30.38 7.17 -5.01
C ARG A 110 -29.93 8.34 -5.88
N ALA A 111 -30.16 8.29 -7.20
CA ALA A 111 -29.90 9.42 -8.08
C ALA A 111 -30.82 10.60 -7.76
N LEU A 112 -32.13 10.38 -7.63
CA LEU A 112 -33.10 11.45 -7.30
C LEU A 112 -32.77 12.13 -5.96
N GLU A 113 -32.48 11.35 -4.92
CA GLU A 113 -32.09 11.86 -3.61
C GLU A 113 -30.76 12.63 -3.66
N SER A 114 -29.78 12.15 -4.44
CA SER A 114 -28.51 12.87 -4.63
C SER A 114 -28.70 14.21 -5.35
N ILE A 115 -29.55 14.23 -6.39
CA ILE A 115 -29.95 15.45 -7.11
C ILE A 115 -30.65 16.42 -6.16
N GLU A 116 -31.54 15.91 -5.30
CA GLU A 116 -32.21 16.70 -4.27
C GLU A 116 -31.21 17.33 -3.30
N ALA A 117 -30.26 16.53 -2.80
CA ALA A 117 -29.19 16.95 -1.90
C ALA A 117 -28.25 18.00 -2.50
N GLY A 118 -28.18 18.12 -3.83
CA GLY A 118 -27.40 19.15 -4.52
C GLY A 118 -26.00 18.70 -4.97
N VAL A 119 -25.83 17.43 -5.30
CA VAL A 119 -24.57 16.96 -5.93
C VAL A 119 -24.34 17.63 -7.28
N HIS A 120 -23.08 17.72 -7.69
CA HIS A 120 -22.70 18.50 -8.87
C HIS A 120 -22.71 17.68 -10.16
N LYS A 121 -22.79 16.35 -10.06
CA LYS A 121 -22.83 15.42 -11.20
C LYS A 121 -23.30 14.04 -10.75
N ILE A 122 -24.01 13.34 -11.63
CA ILE A 122 -24.41 11.94 -11.42
C ILE A 122 -23.59 11.04 -12.34
N ARG A 123 -23.05 9.92 -11.82
CA ARG A 123 -22.65 8.77 -12.64
C ARG A 123 -23.84 7.81 -12.69
N LEU A 124 -24.34 7.54 -13.90
CA LEU A 124 -25.41 6.59 -14.12
C LEU A 124 -25.04 5.61 -15.25
N ASN A 125 -25.30 4.31 -15.03
CA ASN A 125 -25.28 3.32 -16.10
C ASN A 125 -26.74 2.88 -16.39
N PRO A 126 -27.37 3.34 -17.49
CA PRO A 126 -28.78 3.05 -17.77
C PRO A 126 -29.10 1.55 -17.84
N GLY A 127 -28.16 0.71 -18.26
CA GLY A 127 -28.35 -0.75 -18.31
C GLY A 127 -28.60 -1.43 -16.97
N ASN A 128 -28.29 -0.77 -15.85
CA ASN A 128 -28.53 -1.31 -14.52
C ASN A 128 -29.95 -1.01 -14.02
N ILE A 129 -30.69 -0.11 -14.67
CA ILE A 129 -32.05 0.27 -14.31
C ILE A 129 -33.00 -0.44 -15.27
N THR A 130 -33.87 -1.30 -14.73
CA THR A 130 -34.71 -2.19 -15.53
C THR A 130 -35.87 -1.45 -16.22
N ASP A 131 -36.40 -0.40 -15.59
CA ASP A 131 -37.50 0.41 -16.12
C ASP A 131 -36.97 1.70 -16.75
N ARG A 132 -37.21 1.85 -18.05
CA ARG A 132 -36.82 3.04 -18.81
C ARG A 132 -37.41 4.32 -18.23
N LYS A 133 -38.63 4.29 -17.68
CA LYS A 133 -39.26 5.48 -17.09
C LYS A 133 -38.46 6.03 -15.91
N GLN A 134 -37.85 5.16 -15.12
CA GLN A 134 -37.01 5.57 -13.99
C GLN A 134 -35.74 6.28 -14.45
N VAL A 135 -35.18 5.89 -15.60
CA VAL A 135 -34.05 6.61 -16.22
C VAL A 135 -34.50 7.98 -16.72
N GLU A 136 -35.68 8.05 -17.36
CA GLU A 136 -36.26 9.31 -17.84
C GLU A 136 -36.53 10.31 -16.69
N GLU A 137 -37.05 9.84 -15.56
CA GLU A 137 -37.24 10.65 -14.34
C GLU A 137 -35.92 11.25 -13.82
N VAL A 138 -34.84 10.46 -13.82
CA VAL A 138 -33.52 10.94 -13.39
C VAL A 138 -32.96 11.98 -14.36
N ILE A 139 -33.14 11.76 -15.67
CA ILE A 139 -32.74 12.72 -16.71
C ILE A 139 -33.49 14.05 -16.53
N ASP A 140 -34.81 13.99 -16.30
CA ASP A 140 -35.63 15.17 -16.11
C ASP A 140 -35.23 15.97 -14.87
N ALA A 141 -34.98 15.27 -13.75
CA ALA A 141 -34.51 15.91 -12.52
C ALA A 141 -33.12 16.56 -12.69
N CYS A 142 -32.21 15.90 -13.42
CA CYS A 142 -30.90 16.48 -13.75
C CYS A 142 -31.03 17.70 -14.66
N LYS A 143 -31.91 17.65 -15.65
CA LYS A 143 -32.18 18.75 -16.58
C LYS A 143 -32.72 19.98 -15.85
N GLU A 144 -33.67 19.79 -14.94
CA GLU A 144 -34.25 20.87 -14.13
C GLU A 144 -33.19 21.57 -13.27
N LYS A 145 -32.27 20.80 -12.68
CA LYS A 145 -31.21 21.32 -11.81
C LYS A 145 -29.90 21.68 -12.52
N ASN A 146 -29.80 21.51 -13.85
CA ASN A 146 -28.57 21.67 -14.64
C ASN A 146 -27.40 20.82 -14.13
N ILE A 147 -27.68 19.57 -13.71
CA ILE A 147 -26.68 18.63 -13.24
C ILE A 147 -26.28 17.70 -14.40
N PRO A 148 -24.99 17.65 -14.81
CA PRO A 148 -24.56 16.74 -15.86
C PRO A 148 -24.60 15.28 -15.43
N ILE A 149 -24.71 14.39 -16.41
CA ILE A 149 -24.71 12.93 -16.19
C ILE A 149 -23.51 12.31 -16.90
N ARG A 150 -22.74 11.48 -16.21
CA ARG A 150 -21.77 10.58 -16.84
C ARG A 150 -22.43 9.24 -17.15
N VAL A 151 -22.41 8.86 -18.42
CA VAL A 151 -22.84 7.56 -18.92
C VAL A 151 -21.62 6.66 -19.12
N GLY A 152 -21.64 5.47 -18.54
CA GLY A 152 -20.54 4.51 -18.58
C GLY A 152 -20.92 3.17 -19.22
N VAL A 153 -20.06 2.66 -20.09
CA VAL A 153 -20.09 1.27 -20.55
C VAL A 153 -18.84 0.55 -20.06
N ASN A 154 -19.00 -0.48 -19.23
CA ASN A 154 -17.88 -1.31 -18.78
C ASN A 154 -18.01 -2.70 -19.40
N GLU A 155 -16.89 -3.27 -19.86
CA GLU A 155 -16.84 -4.62 -20.46
C GLU A 155 -17.59 -5.67 -19.61
N GLY A 156 -17.30 -5.73 -18.30
CA GLY A 156 -17.91 -6.71 -17.39
C GLY A 156 -19.41 -6.51 -17.10
N SER A 157 -20.00 -5.37 -17.49
CA SER A 157 -21.44 -5.08 -17.28
C SER A 157 -22.30 -5.30 -18.53
N ILE A 158 -21.70 -5.73 -19.64
CA ILE A 158 -22.40 -6.00 -20.89
C ILE A 158 -23.03 -7.39 -20.82
N ILE A 159 -24.31 -7.47 -20.44
CA ILE A 159 -25.07 -8.72 -20.49
C ILE A 159 -25.55 -8.96 -21.92
N GLU A 160 -25.08 -10.05 -22.54
CA GLU A 160 -25.57 -10.52 -23.84
C GLU A 160 -27.01 -11.05 -23.70
N ARG A 161 -27.96 -10.42 -24.39
CA ARG A 161 -29.29 -11.02 -24.65
C ARG A 161 -29.26 -11.72 -26.01
N LYS A 162 -29.87 -12.92 -26.07
CA LYS A 162 -29.84 -13.85 -27.22
C LYS A 162 -30.24 -13.24 -28.58
N ASP A 163 -31.03 -12.17 -28.62
CA ASP A 163 -31.45 -11.53 -29.88
C ASP A 163 -30.42 -10.55 -30.52
N LYS A 164 -29.29 -10.26 -29.86
CA LYS A 164 -28.28 -9.28 -30.33
C LYS A 164 -27.08 -9.87 -31.10
N GLN A 165 -27.04 -11.19 -31.32
CA GLN A 165 -25.94 -11.86 -32.04
C GLN A 165 -25.83 -11.46 -33.53
N SER A 166 -26.92 -11.05 -34.19
CA SER A 166 -26.87 -10.62 -35.59
C SER A 166 -26.18 -9.26 -35.75
N ARG A 167 -26.59 -8.26 -34.95
CA ARG A 167 -26.03 -6.88 -35.01
C ARG A 167 -24.59 -6.82 -34.53
N ALA A 168 -24.22 -7.62 -33.54
CA ALA A 168 -22.82 -7.74 -33.10
C ALA A 168 -21.93 -8.43 -34.14
N LYS A 169 -22.47 -9.37 -34.93
CA LYS A 169 -21.75 -9.94 -36.10
C LYS A 169 -21.59 -8.93 -37.23
N GLU A 170 -22.62 -8.15 -37.55
CA GLU A 170 -22.54 -7.09 -38.56
C GLU A 170 -21.52 -6.01 -38.19
N LEU A 171 -21.55 -5.50 -36.96
CA LEU A 171 -20.59 -4.51 -36.47
C LEU A 171 -19.19 -5.12 -36.26
N GLY A 172 -19.10 -6.37 -35.82
CA GLY A 172 -17.82 -7.09 -35.70
C GLY A 172 -17.11 -7.28 -37.04
N ALA A 173 -17.86 -7.37 -38.15
CA ALA A 173 -17.29 -7.40 -39.48
C ALA A 173 -16.65 -6.05 -39.88
N ILE A 174 -17.19 -4.92 -39.39
CA ILE A 174 -16.64 -3.56 -39.61
C ILE A 174 -15.29 -3.40 -38.91
N PHE A 175 -15.11 -4.03 -37.75
CA PHE A 175 -13.86 -4.00 -36.97
C PHE A 175 -13.06 -5.31 -37.11
N SER A 176 -13.21 -6.04 -38.21
CA SER A 176 -12.60 -7.37 -38.40
C SER A 176 -11.07 -7.37 -38.36
N GLU A 177 -10.44 -6.21 -38.62
CA GLU A 177 -8.98 -6.02 -38.53
C GLU A 177 -8.50 -5.75 -37.10
N ASN A 178 -9.40 -5.41 -36.16
CA ASN A 178 -9.05 -5.18 -34.75
C ASN A 178 -9.13 -6.48 -33.96
N LYS A 179 -8.09 -6.77 -33.17
CA LYS A 179 -8.03 -7.94 -32.27
C LYS A 179 -9.28 -8.05 -31.37
N HIS A 180 -9.84 -6.92 -30.96
CA HIS A 180 -11.02 -6.83 -30.08
C HIS A 180 -12.28 -6.33 -30.80
N GLY A 181 -12.34 -6.41 -32.13
CA GLY A 181 -13.39 -5.78 -32.95
C GLY A 181 -14.82 -6.12 -32.54
N TYR A 182 -15.08 -7.35 -32.10
CA TYR A 182 -16.40 -7.76 -31.61
C TYR A 182 -16.79 -7.07 -30.30
N MET A 183 -15.89 -7.01 -29.31
CA MET A 183 -16.17 -6.35 -28.03
C MET A 183 -16.33 -4.85 -28.22
N LEU A 184 -15.45 -4.25 -29.01
CA LEU A 184 -15.51 -2.83 -29.41
C LEU A 184 -16.86 -2.47 -30.03
N ALA A 185 -17.33 -3.29 -30.97
CA ALA A 185 -18.65 -3.15 -31.59
C ALA A 185 -19.79 -3.15 -30.57
N ILE A 186 -19.77 -4.06 -29.61
CA ILE A 186 -20.82 -4.14 -28.59
C ILE A 186 -20.78 -2.94 -27.66
N MET A 187 -19.59 -2.51 -27.22
CA MET A 187 -19.44 -1.33 -26.37
C MET A 187 -20.02 -0.07 -27.03
N ILE A 188 -19.71 0.14 -28.31
CA ILE A 188 -20.21 1.29 -29.08
C ILE A 188 -21.73 1.20 -29.26
N ALA A 189 -22.26 0.04 -29.68
CA ALA A 189 -23.70 -0.13 -29.87
C ALA A 189 -24.49 0.05 -28.56
N LYS A 190 -23.90 -0.32 -27.42
CA LYS A 190 -24.50 -0.11 -26.10
C LYS A 190 -24.47 1.34 -25.67
N LEU A 191 -23.40 2.04 -25.96
CA LEU A 191 -23.31 3.47 -25.71
C LEU A 191 -24.34 4.24 -26.57
N GLU A 192 -24.49 3.90 -27.85
CA GLU A 192 -25.52 4.45 -28.74
C GLU A 192 -26.92 4.25 -28.15
N GLU A 193 -27.27 3.02 -27.75
CA GLU A 193 -28.55 2.69 -27.11
C GLU A 193 -28.81 3.52 -25.84
N TYR A 194 -27.77 3.81 -25.06
CA TYR A 194 -27.90 4.66 -23.88
C TYR A 194 -28.11 6.12 -24.24
N LEU A 195 -27.29 6.67 -25.15
CA LEU A 195 -27.36 8.09 -25.54
C LEU A 195 -28.68 8.45 -26.23
N ASP A 196 -29.27 7.54 -26.99
CA ASP A 196 -30.58 7.75 -27.63
C ASP A 196 -31.66 8.13 -26.60
N ILE A 197 -31.66 7.50 -25.41
CA ILE A 197 -32.61 7.83 -24.33
C ILE A 197 -32.45 9.30 -23.88
N PHE A 198 -31.22 9.79 -23.78
CA PHE A 198 -30.97 11.18 -23.37
C PHE A 198 -31.36 12.17 -24.46
N TYR A 199 -31.06 11.86 -25.73
CA TYR A 199 -31.40 12.72 -26.86
C TYR A 199 -32.92 12.80 -27.08
N GLU A 200 -33.65 11.70 -26.90
CA GLU A 200 -35.13 11.69 -26.93
C GLU A 200 -35.75 12.57 -25.82
N ARG A 201 -35.01 12.84 -24.73
CA ARG A 201 -35.39 13.77 -23.65
C ARG A 201 -34.77 15.16 -23.79
N ASP A 202 -34.15 15.48 -24.94
CA ASP A 202 -33.44 16.73 -25.20
C ASP A 202 -32.40 17.06 -24.10
N PHE A 203 -31.65 16.05 -23.63
CA PHE A 203 -30.59 16.19 -22.65
C PHE A 203 -29.23 15.94 -23.29
N TYR A 204 -28.31 16.91 -23.16
CA TYR A 204 -27.02 16.88 -23.83
C TYR A 204 -25.82 17.10 -22.90
N ASP A 205 -26.04 17.40 -21.62
CA ASP A 205 -24.97 17.66 -20.66
C ASP A 205 -24.40 16.33 -20.12
N ILE A 206 -23.77 15.60 -21.03
CA ILE A 206 -23.35 14.22 -20.87
C ILE A 206 -21.83 14.14 -20.88
N ALA A 207 -21.25 13.34 -19.99
CA ALA A 207 -19.89 12.81 -20.17
C ALA A 207 -19.94 11.31 -20.47
N ILE A 208 -19.01 10.81 -21.27
CA ILE A 208 -18.96 9.41 -21.67
C ILE A 208 -17.75 8.72 -21.03
N SER A 209 -17.92 7.47 -20.60
CA SER A 209 -16.80 6.59 -20.29
C SER A 209 -17.02 5.19 -20.84
N ALA A 210 -15.95 4.58 -21.35
CA ALA A 210 -15.91 3.22 -21.84
C ALA A 210 -14.68 2.52 -21.25
N LYS A 211 -14.84 1.72 -20.19
CA LYS A 211 -13.71 1.15 -19.43
C LYS A 211 -13.61 -0.36 -19.59
N SER A 212 -12.38 -0.83 -19.71
CA SER A 212 -11.97 -2.25 -19.64
C SER A 212 -10.72 -2.36 -18.77
N MET A 213 -10.37 -3.59 -18.37
CA MET A 213 -9.08 -3.93 -17.77
C MET A 213 -7.96 -4.08 -18.83
N ASP A 214 -8.32 -4.25 -20.10
CA ASP A 214 -7.38 -4.31 -21.22
C ASP A 214 -7.10 -2.89 -21.76
N ALA A 215 -5.86 -2.43 -21.58
CA ALA A 215 -5.39 -1.12 -22.02
C ALA A 215 -5.53 -0.92 -23.54
N ALA A 216 -5.33 -1.97 -24.36
CA ALA A 216 -5.45 -1.86 -25.81
C ALA A 216 -6.91 -1.64 -26.24
N LEU A 217 -7.85 -2.39 -25.64
CA LEU A 217 -9.27 -2.18 -25.88
C LEU A 217 -9.74 -0.80 -25.43
N VAL A 218 -9.21 -0.27 -24.32
CA VAL A 218 -9.49 1.10 -23.87
C VAL A 218 -9.06 2.12 -24.94
N ILE A 219 -7.85 1.98 -25.50
CA ILE A 219 -7.36 2.87 -26.58
C ILE A 219 -8.30 2.80 -27.79
N ASP A 220 -8.63 1.60 -28.26
CA ASP A 220 -9.50 1.40 -29.43
C ASP A 220 -10.91 1.98 -29.18
N ALA A 221 -11.48 1.72 -28.00
CA ALA A 221 -12.82 2.18 -27.63
C ALA A 221 -12.93 3.70 -27.61
N TYR A 222 -12.03 4.40 -26.89
CA TYR A 222 -12.07 5.86 -26.85
C TYR A 222 -11.71 6.49 -28.20
N THR A 223 -10.82 5.88 -28.97
CA THR A 223 -10.51 6.33 -30.34
C THR A 223 -11.75 6.32 -31.22
N GLU A 224 -12.52 5.24 -31.22
CA GLU A 224 -13.75 5.15 -32.00
C GLU A 224 -14.89 6.03 -31.46
N ILE A 225 -15.03 6.11 -30.13
CA ILE A 225 -16.04 6.96 -29.48
C ILE A 225 -15.79 8.44 -29.81
N SER A 226 -14.54 8.90 -29.77
CA SER A 226 -14.17 10.30 -30.02
C SER A 226 -14.56 10.79 -31.42
N LYS A 227 -14.56 9.89 -32.41
CA LYS A 227 -14.96 10.20 -33.80
C LYS A 227 -16.47 10.33 -33.98
N ARG A 228 -17.25 9.73 -33.07
CA ARG A 228 -18.71 9.59 -33.20
C ARG A 228 -19.48 10.53 -32.27
N PHE A 229 -18.98 10.74 -31.06
CA PHE A 229 -19.68 11.47 -30.01
C PHE A 229 -18.80 12.61 -29.49
N PRO A 230 -19.06 13.86 -29.87
CA PRO A 230 -18.33 15.03 -29.37
C PRO A 230 -18.81 15.43 -27.97
N HIS A 231 -18.90 14.46 -27.05
CA HIS A 231 -19.14 14.68 -25.62
C HIS A 231 -17.85 14.50 -24.84
N PRO A 232 -17.69 15.14 -23.68
CA PRO A 232 -16.50 14.97 -22.85
C PRO A 232 -16.26 13.52 -22.47
N LEU A 233 -15.03 13.07 -22.64
CA LEU A 233 -14.60 11.69 -22.39
C LEU A 233 -13.89 11.61 -21.03
N HIS A 234 -14.47 10.85 -20.12
CA HIS A 234 -13.87 10.48 -18.84
C HIS A 234 -13.07 9.20 -18.98
N LEU A 235 -11.77 9.35 -19.24
CA LEU A 235 -10.86 8.25 -19.49
C LEU A 235 -10.54 7.49 -18.20
N GLY A 236 -10.27 6.19 -18.33
CA GLY A 236 -9.77 5.35 -17.25
C GLY A 236 -9.74 3.88 -17.63
N VAL A 237 -8.78 3.16 -17.07
CA VAL A 237 -8.75 1.69 -17.05
C VAL A 237 -9.49 1.24 -15.78
N THR A 238 -10.26 0.17 -15.84
CA THR A 238 -10.91 -0.40 -14.64
C THR A 238 -10.18 -1.65 -14.18
N HIS A 239 -10.20 -1.95 -12.88
CA HIS A 239 -9.51 -3.12 -12.29
C HIS A 239 -8.03 -3.20 -12.70
N ALA A 240 -7.28 -2.09 -12.59
CA ALA A 240 -5.91 -2.04 -13.09
C ALA A 240 -4.92 -2.89 -12.28
N GLY A 241 -5.29 -3.43 -11.11
CA GLY A 241 -4.42 -4.22 -10.24
C GLY A 241 -3.76 -3.38 -9.13
N PRO A 242 -2.67 -3.84 -8.50
CA PRO A 242 -1.91 -3.05 -7.51
C PRO A 242 -1.20 -1.85 -8.19
N LYS A 243 -0.72 -0.86 -7.42
CA LYS A 243 -0.16 0.41 -7.92
C LYS A 243 0.90 0.22 -9.00
N GLU A 244 1.87 -0.68 -8.80
CA GLU A 244 3.04 -0.86 -9.67
C GLU A 244 2.61 -1.27 -11.08
N THR A 245 1.75 -2.30 -11.18
CA THR A 245 1.27 -2.79 -12.49
C THR A 245 0.08 -1.99 -13.02
N GLY A 246 -0.75 -1.45 -12.13
CA GLY A 246 -1.94 -0.69 -12.47
C GLY A 246 -1.64 0.71 -12.97
N CYS A 247 -0.58 1.34 -12.46
CA CYS A 247 -0.05 2.60 -12.98
C CYS A 247 0.41 2.41 -14.43
N ILE A 248 1.23 1.40 -14.72
CA ILE A 248 1.68 1.09 -16.09
C ILE A 248 0.49 0.86 -17.04
N ARG A 249 -0.48 0.00 -16.66
CA ARG A 249 -1.67 -0.25 -17.49
C ARG A 249 -2.47 1.03 -17.77
N SER A 250 -2.62 1.88 -16.76
CA SER A 250 -3.37 3.13 -16.87
C SER A 250 -2.64 4.16 -17.72
N VAL A 251 -1.37 4.42 -17.44
CA VAL A 251 -0.55 5.43 -18.14
C VAL A 251 -0.37 5.10 -19.61
N VAL A 252 -0.17 3.82 -19.97
CA VAL A 252 -0.08 3.42 -21.39
C VAL A 252 -1.36 3.76 -22.16
N ALA A 253 -2.53 3.45 -21.62
CA ALA A 253 -3.80 3.73 -22.28
C ALA A 253 -4.12 5.24 -22.29
N LEU A 254 -4.09 5.87 -21.12
CA LEU A 254 -4.46 7.27 -20.92
C LEU A 254 -3.50 8.19 -21.64
N GLY A 255 -2.19 7.95 -21.52
CA GLY A 255 -1.17 8.78 -22.16
C GLY A 255 -1.25 8.72 -23.68
N THR A 256 -1.50 7.54 -24.25
CA THR A 256 -1.73 7.38 -25.70
C THR A 256 -2.93 8.20 -26.17
N LEU A 257 -4.06 8.12 -25.48
CA LEU A 257 -5.27 8.85 -25.84
C LEU A 257 -5.08 10.37 -25.73
N LEU A 258 -4.53 10.84 -24.61
CA LEU A 258 -4.27 12.25 -24.35
C LEU A 258 -3.27 12.86 -25.34
N ALA A 259 -2.24 12.10 -25.73
CA ALA A 259 -1.27 12.51 -26.74
C ALA A 259 -1.90 12.71 -28.14
N ASN A 260 -2.96 11.97 -28.42
CA ASN A 260 -3.80 12.10 -29.62
C ASN A 260 -4.98 13.08 -29.44
N GLY A 261 -5.00 13.88 -28.37
CA GLY A 261 -6.02 14.90 -28.17
C GLY A 261 -7.37 14.36 -27.70
N ILE A 262 -7.43 13.10 -27.27
CA ILE A 262 -8.65 12.42 -26.83
C ILE A 262 -8.67 12.38 -25.31
N GLY A 263 -9.74 12.88 -24.69
CA GLY A 263 -9.94 12.88 -23.24
C GLY A 263 -10.03 14.28 -22.65
N ASP A 264 -11.04 14.48 -21.80
CA ASP A 264 -11.33 15.77 -21.16
C ASP A 264 -11.21 15.67 -19.63
N THR A 265 -11.25 14.45 -19.12
CA THR A 265 -11.03 14.14 -17.70
C THR A 265 -10.51 12.72 -17.54
N ILE A 266 -9.69 12.48 -16.52
CA ILE A 266 -9.08 11.19 -16.27
C ILE A 266 -9.36 10.71 -14.84
N ARG A 267 -9.32 9.39 -14.67
CA ARG A 267 -9.13 8.74 -13.37
C ARG A 267 -8.25 7.51 -13.56
N ILE A 268 -7.17 7.42 -12.80
CA ILE A 268 -6.38 6.20 -12.61
C ILE A 268 -7.11 5.31 -11.59
N SER A 269 -7.11 3.99 -11.74
CA SER A 269 -7.91 3.11 -10.86
C SER A 269 -7.19 1.78 -10.58
N TYR A 270 -6.31 1.81 -9.58
CA TYR A 270 -5.59 0.65 -9.04
C TYR A 270 -5.92 0.47 -7.55
N ALA A 271 -5.54 -0.67 -6.99
CA ALA A 271 -5.78 -1.02 -5.59
C ALA A 271 -4.67 -0.43 -4.69
N ASN A 272 -4.84 0.83 -4.27
CA ASN A 272 -4.00 1.50 -3.26
C ASN A 272 -4.79 2.71 -2.69
N ASP A 273 -4.17 3.50 -1.80
CA ASP A 273 -4.72 4.77 -1.32
C ASP A 273 -5.07 5.68 -2.52
N PRO A 274 -6.31 6.23 -2.60
CA PRO A 274 -6.74 7.05 -3.73
C PRO A 274 -5.93 8.35 -3.92
N ILE A 275 -5.12 8.75 -2.94
CA ILE A 275 -4.20 9.89 -3.09
C ILE A 275 -3.22 9.66 -4.23
N TYR A 276 -2.70 8.44 -4.37
CA TYR A 276 -1.75 8.11 -5.43
C TYR A 276 -2.42 8.10 -6.81
N GLU A 277 -3.74 7.81 -6.91
CA GLU A 277 -4.50 7.95 -8.17
C GLU A 277 -4.46 9.41 -8.67
N VAL A 278 -4.47 10.38 -7.74
CA VAL A 278 -4.41 11.82 -8.03
C VAL A 278 -3.01 12.23 -8.45
N GLU A 279 -1.99 11.86 -7.66
CA GLU A 279 -0.59 12.19 -7.90
C GLU A 279 -0.10 11.65 -9.25
N ASP A 280 -0.32 10.35 -9.52
CA ASP A 280 0.05 9.74 -10.80
C ASP A 280 -0.74 10.36 -11.97
N GLY A 281 -1.99 10.77 -11.72
CA GLY A 281 -2.83 11.44 -12.71
C GLY A 281 -2.33 12.84 -13.06
N LEU A 282 -1.91 13.61 -12.07
CA LEU A 282 -1.30 14.93 -12.25
C LEU A 282 0.05 14.80 -12.97
N GLU A 283 0.89 13.87 -12.53
CA GLU A 283 2.21 13.61 -13.11
C GLU A 283 2.11 13.23 -14.60
N LEU A 284 1.12 12.40 -14.96
CA LEU A 284 0.79 12.10 -16.36
C LEU A 284 0.46 13.37 -17.16
N LEU A 285 -0.37 14.26 -16.62
CA LEU A 285 -0.74 15.49 -17.32
C LEU A 285 0.41 16.49 -17.43
N TYR A 286 1.26 16.58 -16.41
CA TYR A 286 2.47 17.40 -16.41
C TYR A 286 3.46 16.91 -17.48
N THR A 287 3.73 15.60 -17.49
CA THR A 287 4.63 14.95 -18.46
C THR A 287 4.19 15.20 -19.91
N LEU A 288 2.87 15.20 -20.16
CA LEU A 288 2.31 15.44 -21.49
C LEU A 288 2.15 16.93 -21.83
N GLY A 289 2.49 17.85 -20.92
CA GLY A 289 2.26 19.29 -21.08
C GLY A 289 0.77 19.65 -21.23
N LYS A 290 -0.13 18.82 -20.69
CA LYS A 290 -1.59 19.05 -20.69
C LYS A 290 -2.06 19.85 -19.49
N ARG A 291 -1.22 19.97 -18.47
CA ARG A 291 -1.40 20.83 -17.30
C ARG A 291 -0.04 21.44 -16.95
N GLU A 292 -0.06 22.67 -16.46
CA GLU A 292 1.14 23.32 -15.92
C GLU A 292 1.54 22.64 -14.61
N ARG A 293 2.81 22.26 -14.50
CA ARG A 293 3.35 21.65 -13.27
C ARG A 293 3.29 22.65 -12.12
N LYS A 294 2.99 22.13 -10.93
CA LYS A 294 3.19 22.82 -9.66
C LYS A 294 4.30 22.11 -8.90
N GLY A 295 5.19 22.88 -8.27
CA GLY A 295 6.38 22.34 -7.61
C GLY A 295 7.44 21.83 -8.58
N ALA A 296 8.56 21.36 -8.05
CA ALA A 296 9.72 20.99 -8.86
C ALA A 296 9.47 19.74 -9.72
N GLU A 297 10.18 19.65 -10.84
CA GLU A 297 10.36 18.44 -11.63
C GLU A 297 11.72 17.84 -11.30
N LEU A 298 11.75 16.73 -10.56
CA LEU A 298 12.99 16.03 -10.24
C LEU A 298 13.36 15.06 -11.37
N ILE A 299 14.55 15.23 -11.91
CA ILE A 299 15.13 14.39 -12.96
C ILE A 299 16.34 13.70 -12.36
N ALA A 300 16.38 12.37 -12.42
CA ALA A 300 17.53 11.60 -11.98
C ALA A 300 18.10 10.76 -13.11
N CYS A 301 19.43 10.57 -13.14
CA CYS A 301 19.99 9.57 -14.05
C CYS A 301 19.56 8.17 -13.61
N PRO A 302 19.39 7.22 -14.54
CA PRO A 302 19.43 5.82 -14.20
C PRO A 302 20.75 5.47 -13.50
N THR A 303 20.80 4.34 -12.81
CA THR A 303 22.07 3.81 -12.31
C THR A 303 22.89 3.21 -13.45
N CYS A 304 24.22 3.34 -13.39
CA CYS A 304 25.12 2.65 -14.31
C CYS A 304 26.45 2.34 -13.61
N GLY A 305 27.35 1.60 -14.25
CA GLY A 305 28.68 1.26 -13.71
C GLY A 305 29.64 2.45 -13.50
N ARG A 306 29.14 3.69 -13.60
CA ARG A 306 29.88 4.93 -13.30
C ARG A 306 29.45 5.59 -12.00
N ILE A 307 28.44 5.04 -11.33
CA ILE A 307 27.88 5.61 -10.12
C ILE A 307 28.94 5.66 -9.02
N GLN A 308 28.97 6.75 -8.23
CA GLN A 308 29.95 6.96 -7.15
C GLN A 308 29.32 7.27 -5.79
N VAL A 309 28.00 7.41 -5.73
CA VAL A 309 27.21 7.74 -4.53
C VAL A 309 25.99 6.83 -4.41
N ASP A 310 25.38 6.82 -3.23
CA ASP A 310 24.03 6.26 -3.05
C ASP A 310 22.98 7.20 -3.67
N LEU A 311 22.73 7.01 -4.96
CA LEU A 311 21.81 7.87 -5.70
C LEU A 311 20.36 7.68 -5.27
N PHE A 312 19.97 6.50 -4.77
CA PHE A 312 18.58 6.24 -4.39
C PHE A 312 18.19 7.07 -3.18
N SER A 313 18.98 6.99 -2.10
CA SER A 313 18.76 7.81 -0.90
C SER A 313 18.80 9.31 -1.24
N LEU A 314 19.80 9.74 -2.02
CA LEU A 314 19.92 11.15 -2.39
C LEU A 314 18.72 11.67 -3.20
N VAL A 315 18.27 10.93 -4.22
CA VAL A 315 17.11 11.32 -5.04
C VAL A 315 15.85 11.41 -4.18
N GLN A 316 15.67 10.46 -3.26
CA GLN A 316 14.52 10.42 -2.38
C GLN A 316 14.49 11.59 -1.40
N GLU A 317 15.61 11.86 -0.71
CA GLU A 317 15.75 13.00 0.20
C GLU A 317 15.52 14.33 -0.52
N VAL A 318 16.06 14.47 -1.74
CA VAL A 318 15.83 15.66 -2.57
C VAL A 318 14.36 15.77 -2.95
N ASN A 319 13.71 14.69 -3.38
CA ASN A 319 12.30 14.69 -3.75
C ASN A 319 11.41 15.18 -2.60
N ASP A 320 11.61 14.64 -1.40
CA ASP A 320 10.83 14.98 -0.21
C ASP A 320 10.99 16.48 0.12
N LYS A 321 12.23 16.99 0.09
CA LYS A 321 12.50 18.41 0.35
C LYS A 321 11.96 19.35 -0.72
N LEU A 322 12.01 18.95 -1.99
CA LEU A 322 11.43 19.74 -3.06
C LEU A 322 9.91 19.84 -2.92
N ASN A 323 9.23 18.75 -2.55
CA ASN A 323 7.78 18.73 -2.34
C ASN A 323 7.33 19.58 -1.13
N GLU A 324 8.16 19.69 -0.08
CA GLU A 324 7.88 20.53 1.09
C GLU A 324 8.02 22.04 0.79
N ASP A 325 9.06 22.44 0.06
CA ASP A 325 9.51 23.83 0.03
C ASP A 325 9.36 24.55 -1.33
N ILE A 326 9.22 23.79 -2.42
CA ILE A 326 9.25 24.33 -3.79
C ILE A 326 7.87 24.27 -4.44
N THR A 327 7.41 25.42 -4.93
CA THR A 327 6.10 25.63 -5.53
C THR A 327 6.18 26.01 -7.02
N VAL A 328 7.34 26.47 -7.48
CA VAL A 328 7.57 26.82 -8.90
C VAL A 328 8.00 25.58 -9.71
N PRO A 329 7.63 25.50 -11.00
CA PRO A 329 7.94 24.36 -11.87
C PRO A 329 9.40 24.38 -12.38
N MET A 330 10.35 24.40 -11.46
CA MET A 330 11.77 24.30 -11.78
C MET A 330 12.19 22.86 -12.01
N LYS A 331 13.12 22.65 -12.95
CA LYS A 331 13.72 21.35 -13.23
C LYS A 331 14.97 21.18 -12.38
N VAL A 332 14.97 20.18 -11.51
CA VAL A 332 16.09 19.85 -10.64
C VAL A 332 16.67 18.50 -11.08
N ALA A 333 17.94 18.48 -11.45
CA ALA A 333 18.64 17.29 -11.89
C ALA A 333 19.56 16.73 -10.79
N VAL A 334 19.46 15.43 -10.49
CA VAL A 334 20.34 14.73 -9.55
C VAL A 334 21.03 13.58 -10.29
N MET A 335 22.34 13.69 -10.43
CA MET A 335 23.14 12.75 -11.22
C MET A 335 24.17 12.06 -10.33
N GLY A 336 24.24 10.74 -10.39
CA GLY A 336 25.13 9.93 -9.55
C GLY A 336 26.58 9.79 -10.04
N CYS A 337 26.97 10.56 -11.07
CA CYS A 337 28.36 10.69 -11.51
C CYS A 337 28.62 12.07 -12.11
N VAL A 338 29.90 12.49 -12.10
CA VAL A 338 30.33 13.78 -12.62
C VAL A 338 30.63 13.80 -14.13
N VAL A 339 30.65 12.63 -14.79
CA VAL A 339 31.14 12.48 -16.18
C VAL A 339 30.07 12.76 -17.22
N ASN A 340 28.93 12.06 -17.16
CA ASN A 340 27.84 12.22 -18.13
C ASN A 340 26.72 13.14 -17.62
N GLY A 341 26.68 13.38 -16.30
CA GLY A 341 25.67 14.21 -15.66
C GLY A 341 25.49 15.58 -16.34
N PRO A 342 26.57 16.33 -16.64
CA PRO A 342 26.51 17.62 -17.33
C PRO A 342 25.72 17.66 -18.65
N GLY A 343 25.84 16.63 -19.49
CA GLY A 343 25.07 16.53 -20.73
C GLY A 343 23.65 16.01 -20.50
N GLU A 344 23.44 15.13 -19.51
CA GLU A 344 22.13 14.58 -19.16
C GLU A 344 21.24 15.58 -18.40
N ALA A 345 21.85 16.52 -17.69
CA ALA A 345 21.18 17.60 -16.95
C ALA A 345 21.07 18.90 -17.76
N GLU A 346 21.37 18.85 -19.06
CA GLU A 346 21.40 20.02 -19.92
C GLU A 346 20.05 20.77 -19.92
N GLY A 347 18.92 20.09 -19.68
CA GLY A 347 17.60 20.71 -19.61
C GLY A 347 17.17 21.25 -18.23
N ALA A 348 18.02 21.15 -17.20
CA ALA A 348 17.66 21.48 -15.83
C ALA A 348 17.96 22.94 -15.47
N ASP A 349 17.13 23.52 -14.61
CA ASP A 349 17.36 24.83 -14.02
C ASP A 349 18.45 24.76 -12.94
N ILE A 350 18.45 23.67 -12.17
CA ILE A 350 19.42 23.38 -11.12
C ILE A 350 19.86 21.94 -11.27
N ALA A 351 21.15 21.68 -11.14
CA ALA A 351 21.69 20.33 -11.24
C ALA A 351 22.74 20.07 -10.16
N VAL A 352 22.77 18.85 -9.62
CA VAL A 352 23.87 18.33 -8.84
C VAL A 352 24.50 17.12 -9.53
N PHE A 353 25.82 17.16 -9.62
CA PHE A 353 26.65 16.03 -10.05
C PHE A 353 27.37 15.48 -8.82
N ALA A 354 26.84 14.38 -8.29
CA ALA A 354 27.39 13.71 -7.12
C ALA A 354 28.47 12.70 -7.57
N GLY A 355 29.68 12.88 -7.05
CA GLY A 355 30.84 12.02 -7.27
C GLY A 355 31.42 11.54 -5.95
N ASP A 356 32.54 10.81 -6.00
CA ASP A 356 33.18 10.28 -4.79
C ASP A 356 33.48 11.40 -3.76
N ARG A 357 32.75 11.41 -2.63
CA ARG A 357 32.89 12.33 -1.49
C ARG A 357 32.62 13.80 -1.79
N LYS A 358 32.09 14.15 -2.97
CA LYS A 358 31.80 15.54 -3.33
C LYS A 358 30.62 15.67 -4.30
N GLY A 359 29.90 16.78 -4.19
CA GLY A 359 28.90 17.22 -5.17
C GLY A 359 29.29 18.53 -5.84
N ILE A 360 28.94 18.67 -7.11
CA ILE A 360 29.10 19.92 -7.85
C ILE A 360 27.72 20.41 -8.25
N ILE A 361 27.36 21.61 -7.79
CA ILE A 361 26.04 22.20 -8.04
C ILE A 361 26.14 23.27 -9.11
N TYR A 362 25.18 23.24 -10.02
CA TYR A 362 24.99 24.19 -11.09
C TYR A 362 23.61 24.82 -11.01
N VAL A 363 23.54 26.12 -11.32
CA VAL A 363 22.28 26.88 -11.44
C VAL A 363 22.32 27.59 -12.79
N GLN A 364 21.32 27.35 -13.64
CA GLN A 364 21.23 27.88 -15.00
C GLN A 364 22.49 27.65 -15.86
N GLY A 365 23.16 26.51 -15.64
CA GLY A 365 24.38 26.11 -16.33
C GLY A 365 25.68 26.71 -15.76
N GLU A 366 25.60 27.58 -14.75
CA GLU A 366 26.77 28.12 -14.06
C GLU A 366 27.11 27.30 -12.83
N LYS A 367 28.39 26.94 -12.67
CA LYS A 367 28.90 26.26 -11.48
C LYS A 367 28.84 27.20 -10.28
N VAL A 368 28.02 26.89 -9.28
CA VAL A 368 27.86 27.72 -8.06
C VAL A 368 28.58 27.13 -6.84
N ALA A 369 28.82 25.82 -6.82
CA ALA A 369 29.42 25.17 -5.66
C ALA A 369 30.21 23.89 -6.01
N THR A 370 31.19 23.58 -5.17
CA THR A 370 31.72 22.22 -5.00
C THR A 370 31.77 21.97 -3.50
N ILE A 371 31.05 20.97 -3.04
CA ILE A 371 30.80 20.72 -1.62
C ILE A 371 31.04 19.23 -1.28
N PRO A 372 31.31 18.89 -0.01
CA PRO A 372 31.34 17.50 0.45
C PRO A 372 30.00 16.79 0.21
N GLU A 373 30.03 15.46 0.07
CA GLU A 373 28.83 14.63 -0.14
C GLU A 373 27.75 14.84 0.96
N SER A 374 28.17 15.02 2.22
CA SER A 374 27.28 15.29 3.37
C SER A 374 26.47 16.59 3.25
N ASP A 375 26.95 17.55 2.46
CA ASP A 375 26.38 18.89 2.39
C ASP A 375 25.54 19.08 1.12
N ILE A 376 25.40 18.02 0.29
CA ILE A 376 24.72 18.09 -1.01
C ILE A 376 23.26 18.52 -0.85
N LEU A 377 22.52 17.82 0.01
CA LEU A 377 21.08 18.05 0.17
C LEU A 377 20.79 19.48 0.60
N ASP A 378 21.42 19.92 1.69
CA ASP A 378 21.22 21.26 2.26
C ASP A 378 21.60 22.36 1.27
N ARG A 379 22.75 22.22 0.59
CA ARG A 379 23.19 23.23 -0.37
C ARG A 379 22.30 23.26 -1.61
N LEU A 380 21.91 22.10 -2.14
CA LEU A 380 21.01 22.03 -3.30
C LEU A 380 19.67 22.70 -2.99
N LEU A 381 19.08 22.41 -1.83
CA LEU A 381 17.83 23.00 -1.39
C LEU A 381 17.94 24.52 -1.22
N ALA A 382 19.05 25.01 -0.67
CA ALA A 382 19.29 26.45 -0.55
C ALA A 382 19.31 27.15 -1.93
N GLU A 383 19.97 26.56 -2.92
CA GLU A 383 19.98 27.08 -4.30
C GLU A 383 18.57 27.03 -4.93
N CYS A 384 17.80 25.96 -4.69
CA CYS A 384 16.40 25.88 -5.13
C CYS A 384 15.53 26.99 -4.52
N LYS A 385 15.66 27.26 -3.23
CA LYS A 385 14.90 28.33 -2.54
C LYS A 385 15.28 29.73 -3.04
N ASP A 386 16.57 29.98 -3.24
CA ASP A 386 17.05 31.24 -3.79
C ASP A 386 16.57 31.43 -5.24
N PHE A 387 16.66 30.39 -6.07
CA PHE A 387 16.18 30.43 -7.45
C PHE A 387 14.67 30.65 -7.53
N GLN A 388 13.88 29.94 -6.72
CA GLN A 388 12.43 30.18 -6.60
C GLN A 388 12.13 31.64 -6.26
N SER A 389 12.86 32.21 -5.30
CA SER A 389 12.67 33.62 -4.89
C SER A 389 12.93 34.59 -6.05
N LYS A 390 13.97 34.33 -6.86
CA LYS A 390 14.29 35.11 -8.06
C LYS A 390 13.26 34.94 -9.19
N ILE A 391 12.68 33.76 -9.35
CA ILE A 391 11.56 33.54 -10.29
C ILE A 391 10.35 34.37 -9.86
N LEU A 392 9.99 34.30 -8.57
CA LEU A 392 8.82 35.01 -8.04
C LEU A 392 8.98 36.53 -8.04
N SER A 393 10.21 37.05 -7.90
CA SER A 393 10.51 38.49 -8.02
C SER A 393 10.66 38.97 -9.48
N GLY A 394 10.72 38.05 -10.45
CA GLY A 394 10.94 38.34 -11.87
C GLY A 394 12.40 38.62 -12.25
N GLU A 395 13.35 38.40 -11.34
CA GLU A 395 14.80 38.55 -11.58
C GLU A 395 15.39 37.40 -12.43
N ALA A 396 14.75 36.24 -12.42
CA ALA A 396 15.12 35.07 -13.21
C ALA A 396 13.92 34.51 -13.97
N LYS A 397 14.19 33.67 -14.98
CA LYS A 397 13.17 32.86 -15.66
C LYS A 397 13.59 31.41 -15.76
N LEU A 398 12.59 30.54 -15.76
CA LEU A 398 12.76 29.10 -15.97
C LEU A 398 13.31 28.83 -17.38
N GLY A 399 14.19 27.84 -17.49
CA GLY A 399 14.78 27.38 -18.76
C GLY A 399 15.77 28.35 -19.42
N GLU A 400 16.05 29.53 -18.84
CA GLU A 400 17.10 30.42 -19.33
C GLU A 400 18.48 29.89 -18.91
N LYS A 401 19.33 29.56 -19.88
CA LYS A 401 20.73 29.20 -19.64
C LYS A 401 21.65 30.39 -19.83
N LYS A 402 22.69 30.46 -19.01
CA LYS A 402 23.77 31.44 -19.17
C LYS A 402 25.00 30.84 -19.83
N VAL A 403 25.31 29.57 -19.55
CA VAL A 403 26.53 28.88 -20.03
C VAL A 403 26.26 27.39 -20.22
N ASP A 404 26.96 26.74 -21.15
CA ASP A 404 26.96 25.28 -21.30
C ASP A 404 27.80 24.61 -20.19
N ILE A 405 27.31 23.50 -19.64
CA ILE A 405 27.99 22.77 -18.56
C ILE A 405 29.16 21.97 -19.16
N VAL A 406 30.40 22.38 -18.87
CA VAL A 406 31.59 21.59 -19.22
C VAL A 406 31.78 20.48 -18.18
N PRO A 407 31.86 19.20 -18.60
CA PRO A 407 32.07 18.12 -17.66
C PRO A 407 33.44 18.20 -16.99
N PRO A 408 33.53 18.10 -15.65
CA PRO A 408 34.79 17.95 -14.97
C PRO A 408 35.38 16.55 -15.22
N ASP A 409 36.70 16.42 -15.10
CA ASP A 409 37.37 15.12 -15.15
C ASP A 409 36.88 14.22 -13.99
N PRO A 410 36.65 12.90 -14.22
CA PRO A 410 36.29 11.98 -13.15
C PRO A 410 37.40 11.88 -12.12
N GLU A 411 37.03 12.00 -10.85
CA GLU A 411 37.88 11.69 -9.70
C GLU A 411 37.28 10.49 -8.95
N GLY A 412 38.13 9.58 -8.47
CA GLY A 412 37.71 8.34 -7.79
C GLY A 412 37.45 7.17 -8.73
N GLU A 413 37.25 5.98 -8.16
CA GLU A 413 36.94 4.77 -8.93
C GLU A 413 35.47 4.84 -9.42
N LEU A 414 35.27 4.69 -10.73
CA LEU A 414 33.94 4.62 -11.32
C LEU A 414 33.25 3.33 -10.88
N GLY A 415 31.98 3.41 -10.51
CA GLY A 415 31.21 2.25 -10.05
C GLY A 415 31.30 2.00 -8.54
N SER A 416 32.13 2.74 -7.81
CA SER A 416 32.23 2.68 -6.34
C SER A 416 30.91 2.99 -5.62
N GLY A 417 29.97 3.68 -6.26
CA GLY A 417 28.64 3.93 -5.72
C GLY A 417 27.74 2.71 -5.70
N TRP A 418 28.05 1.66 -6.48
CA TRP A 418 27.29 0.42 -6.46
C TRP A 418 27.34 -0.22 -5.07
N GLU A 419 28.54 -0.24 -4.48
CA GLU A 419 28.74 -0.70 -3.12
C GLU A 419 28.09 0.21 -2.09
N LYS A 420 27.57 1.40 -2.47
CA LYS A 420 26.84 2.37 -1.63
C LYS A 420 25.31 2.30 -1.81
N MET A 421 24.81 1.58 -2.82
CA MET A 421 23.37 1.50 -3.12
C MET A 421 22.65 0.38 -2.39
N GLU A 422 21.46 0.67 -1.87
CA GLU A 422 20.51 -0.33 -1.37
C GLU A 422 19.80 -1.03 -2.53
N PHE A 423 20.15 -2.28 -2.80
CA PHE A 423 19.36 -3.15 -3.66
C PHE A 423 18.52 -4.06 -2.79
N LEU A 424 17.17 -4.01 -2.94
CA LEU A 424 16.16 -4.93 -2.38
C LEU A 424 16.71 -5.80 -1.25
N ALA A 425 17.10 -5.13 -0.18
CA ALA A 425 17.80 -5.76 0.91
C ALA A 425 16.79 -6.63 1.65
N VAL A 426 17.19 -7.86 1.92
CA VAL A 426 16.42 -8.77 2.74
C VAL A 426 16.16 -8.08 4.08
N ILE A 427 14.89 -8.07 4.50
CA ILE A 427 14.49 -7.43 5.75
C ILE A 427 14.72 -8.43 6.87
N ARG A 428 15.63 -8.07 7.76
CA ARG A 428 16.00 -8.75 9.01
C ARG A 428 15.15 -8.25 10.15
N ILE A 429 14.61 -9.12 10.99
CA ILE A 429 14.10 -8.68 12.31
C ILE A 429 15.11 -9.09 13.37
N GLN A 430 15.53 -8.15 14.21
CA GLN A 430 16.50 -8.39 15.27
C GLN A 430 15.99 -7.83 16.60
N ARG A 431 16.16 -8.59 17.67
CA ARG A 431 16.03 -8.07 19.03
C ARG A 431 17.38 -7.48 19.46
N ILE A 432 17.39 -6.21 19.86
CA ILE A 432 18.61 -5.50 20.26
C ILE A 432 18.52 -5.00 21.70
N SER A 433 19.66 -4.63 22.26
CA SER A 433 19.78 -3.97 23.56
C SER A 433 20.21 -2.51 23.36
N MET A 434 20.10 -1.67 24.40
CA MET A 434 20.44 -0.25 24.31
C MET A 434 21.93 0.03 24.03
N ASP A 435 22.82 -0.93 24.29
CA ASP A 435 24.25 -0.87 23.97
C ASP A 435 24.56 -1.36 22.54
N HIS A 436 23.54 -1.81 21.79
CA HIS A 436 23.71 -2.26 20.42
C HIS A 436 23.94 -1.08 19.46
N PRO A 437 24.83 -1.20 18.45
CA PRO A 437 25.11 -0.12 17.50
C PRO A 437 23.89 0.40 16.72
N LEU A 438 22.84 -0.41 16.58
CA LEU A 438 21.60 -0.05 15.88
C LEU A 438 20.60 0.72 16.76
N TYR A 439 20.82 0.81 18.08
CA TYR A 439 19.89 1.46 19.01
C TYR A 439 19.73 2.96 18.70
N GLU A 440 20.83 3.65 18.33
CA GLU A 440 20.74 5.06 17.92
C GLU A 440 19.86 5.26 16.69
N GLN A 441 19.93 4.35 15.70
CA GLN A 441 19.09 4.40 14.51
C GLN A 441 17.62 4.09 14.82
N GLU A 442 17.37 3.13 15.72
CA GLU A 442 16.03 2.82 16.22
C GLU A 442 15.39 4.04 16.89
N VAL A 443 16.12 4.71 17.78
CA VAL A 443 15.67 5.93 18.45
C VAL A 443 15.40 7.05 17.43
N ALA A 444 16.29 7.22 16.45
CA ALA A 444 16.10 8.22 15.39
C ALA A 444 14.83 7.97 14.57
N LEU A 445 14.55 6.71 14.21
CA LEU A 445 13.36 6.32 13.48
C LEU A 445 12.09 6.52 14.31
N ARG A 446 12.06 6.08 15.57
CA ARG A 446 10.92 6.32 16.48
C ARG A 446 10.68 7.81 16.66
N THR A 447 11.74 8.60 16.77
CA THR A 447 11.63 10.06 16.94
C THR A 447 11.03 10.71 15.69
N SER A 448 11.49 10.35 14.49
CA SER A 448 11.01 10.95 13.25
C SER A 448 9.57 10.54 12.92
N VAL A 449 9.21 9.28 13.13
CA VAL A 449 7.92 8.72 12.74
C VAL A 449 6.84 8.92 13.80
N LEU A 450 7.18 8.80 15.09
CA LEU A 450 6.18 8.84 16.18
C LEU A 450 6.18 10.16 16.94
N LEU A 451 7.35 10.70 17.29
CA LEU A 451 7.42 11.82 18.23
C LEU A 451 7.33 13.19 17.53
N LYS A 452 8.04 13.36 16.41
CA LYS A 452 8.06 14.62 15.66
C LYS A 452 6.67 15.07 15.17
N PRO A 453 5.79 14.18 14.66
CA PRO A 453 4.40 14.56 14.32
C PRO A 453 3.59 15.02 15.53
N LEU A 454 3.98 14.58 16.74
CA LEU A 454 3.36 14.98 18.00
C LEU A 454 3.99 16.26 18.60
N GLY A 455 5.01 16.83 17.95
CA GLY A 455 5.77 17.96 18.46
C GLY A 455 6.64 17.62 19.67
N MET A 456 7.01 16.35 19.84
CA MET A 456 7.76 15.82 20.98
C MET A 456 9.18 15.39 20.58
N THR A 457 10.08 15.41 21.55
CA THR A 457 11.44 14.86 21.46
C THR A 457 11.53 13.50 22.16
N ILE A 458 12.64 12.77 21.95
CA ILE A 458 12.88 11.52 22.68
C ILE A 458 13.08 11.78 24.17
N GLU A 459 13.67 12.91 24.54
CA GLU A 459 13.81 13.33 25.94
C GLU A 459 12.45 13.55 26.61
N ASP A 460 11.48 14.12 25.89
CA ASP A 460 10.11 14.28 26.41
C ASP A 460 9.48 12.91 26.71
N TYR A 461 9.69 11.92 25.83
CA TYR A 461 9.23 10.56 26.04
C TYR A 461 9.89 9.90 27.27
N TYR A 462 11.21 10.05 27.45
CA TYR A 462 11.89 9.54 28.64
C TYR A 462 11.41 10.19 29.94
N ASN A 463 11.07 11.49 29.90
CA ASN A 463 10.52 12.19 31.05
C ASN A 463 9.09 11.73 31.40
N MET A 464 8.30 11.32 30.41
CA MET A 464 6.95 10.79 30.63
C MET A 464 6.95 9.42 31.30
N ALA A 465 7.95 8.58 31.01
CA ALA A 465 8.07 7.25 31.59
C ALA A 465 9.53 6.92 31.99
N PRO A 466 10.04 7.52 33.08
CA PRO A 466 11.43 7.35 33.48
C PRO A 466 11.75 5.88 33.81
N GLY A 467 12.85 5.35 33.28
CA GLY A 467 13.29 3.99 33.55
C GLY A 467 12.52 2.90 32.78
N ARG A 468 11.60 3.30 31.87
CA ARG A 468 10.75 2.36 31.11
C ARG A 468 11.49 1.77 29.91
N GLU A 469 12.30 2.59 29.25
CA GLU A 469 13.08 2.21 28.07
C GLU A 469 14.03 1.04 28.40
N GLU A 470 14.72 1.13 29.53
CA GLU A 470 15.70 0.13 30.01
C GLU A 470 15.07 -1.23 30.35
N LYS A 471 13.74 -1.30 30.38
CA LYS A 471 12.96 -2.49 30.71
C LYS A 471 12.26 -3.08 29.48
N CYS A 472 12.39 -2.47 28.32
CA CYS A 472 11.81 -2.96 27.08
C CYS A 472 12.77 -3.94 26.37
N ASP A 473 12.19 -4.96 25.74
CA ASP A 473 12.85 -5.68 24.66
C ASP A 473 12.70 -4.83 23.39
N HIS A 474 13.81 -4.44 22.77
CA HIS A 474 13.81 -3.62 21.54
C HIS A 474 13.87 -4.51 20.30
N PHE A 475 12.99 -4.26 19.33
CA PHE A 475 12.95 -4.96 18.06
C PHE A 475 13.17 -3.97 16.93
N VAL A 476 14.10 -4.30 16.03
CA VAL A 476 14.38 -3.52 14.82
C VAL A 476 14.19 -4.37 13.58
N ALA A 477 13.60 -3.77 12.55
CA ALA A 477 13.66 -4.28 11.19
C ALA A 477 14.85 -3.61 10.50
N VAL A 478 15.76 -4.43 10.00
CA VAL A 478 17.06 -4.00 9.48
C VAL A 478 17.16 -4.44 8.03
N ILE A 479 17.82 -3.63 7.23
CA ILE A 479 18.25 -4.01 5.90
C ILE A 479 19.76 -3.95 5.78
N ASP A 480 20.30 -4.86 4.96
CA ASP A 480 21.67 -4.76 4.49
C ASP A 480 21.87 -3.46 3.71
N HIS A 481 22.64 -2.56 4.31
CA HIS A 481 23.12 -1.37 3.62
C HIS A 481 24.65 -1.43 3.49
N PRO A 482 25.18 -1.17 2.29
CA PRO A 482 26.55 -0.77 2.04
C PRO A 482 27.44 -0.19 3.13
N THR A 483 26.95 0.80 3.87
CA THR A 483 27.73 1.50 4.92
C THR A 483 27.47 0.92 6.31
N GLY A 484 26.90 -0.28 6.37
CA GLY A 484 26.42 -0.95 7.56
C GLY A 484 24.89 -0.93 7.66
N ASP A 485 24.35 -1.94 8.31
CA ASP A 485 22.94 -2.18 8.62
C ASP A 485 22.13 -0.89 8.90
N LYS A 486 20.98 -0.75 8.21
CA LYS A 486 20.02 0.35 8.43
C LYS A 486 18.71 -0.13 9.05
N VAL A 487 18.23 0.60 10.07
CA VAL A 487 16.93 0.35 10.71
C VAL A 487 15.80 1.01 9.91
N VAL A 488 14.85 0.21 9.44
CA VAL A 488 13.68 0.62 8.63
C VAL A 488 12.33 0.33 9.30
N GLY A 489 12.37 -0.24 10.49
CA GLY A 489 11.21 -0.42 11.36
C GLY A 489 11.65 -0.66 12.79
N ALA A 490 10.81 -0.29 13.76
CA ALA A 490 11.11 -0.47 15.17
C ALA A 490 9.84 -0.74 15.98
N ALA A 491 9.98 -1.51 17.05
CA ALA A 491 8.93 -1.76 18.03
C ALA A 491 9.56 -2.13 19.38
N THR A 492 8.85 -1.86 20.48
CA THR A 492 9.32 -2.19 21.83
C THR A 492 8.29 -3.05 22.56
N LEU A 493 8.73 -4.14 23.18
CA LEU A 493 7.91 -4.98 24.03
C LEU A 493 8.27 -4.67 25.49
N PHE A 494 7.31 -4.18 26.27
CA PHE A 494 7.46 -3.99 27.71
C PHE A 494 6.87 -5.19 28.44
N PRO A 495 7.70 -6.07 29.03
CA PRO A 495 7.20 -7.22 29.78
C PRO A 495 6.60 -6.80 31.13
N PRO A 496 5.68 -7.62 31.69
CA PRO A 496 5.15 -7.38 33.02
C PRO A 496 6.24 -7.32 34.08
N GLN A 497 6.10 -6.42 35.04
CA GLN A 497 7.11 -6.22 36.08
C GLN A 497 6.81 -7.15 37.27
N PRO A 498 7.84 -7.63 38.00
CA PRO A 498 7.64 -8.52 39.15
C PRO A 498 6.71 -7.96 40.24
N ASP A 499 6.61 -6.62 40.32
CA ASP A 499 5.82 -5.90 41.32
C ASP A 499 4.47 -5.37 40.75
N SER A 500 4.06 -5.77 39.55
CA SER A 500 2.79 -5.36 38.92
C SER A 500 1.76 -6.49 38.89
N ASP A 501 0.47 -6.14 39.04
CA ASP A 501 -0.66 -7.07 38.86
C ASP A 501 -0.92 -7.44 37.38
N GLU A 502 -0.17 -6.82 36.46
CA GLU A 502 -0.26 -7.06 35.03
C GLU A 502 0.42 -8.39 34.66
N THR A 503 -0.25 -9.20 33.84
CA THR A 503 0.28 -10.49 33.39
C THR A 503 0.62 -10.49 31.90
N SER A 504 0.11 -9.54 31.13
CA SER A 504 0.28 -9.44 29.68
C SER A 504 1.34 -8.41 29.30
N GLY A 505 2.07 -8.66 28.22
CA GLY A 505 3.10 -7.73 27.74
C GLY A 505 2.49 -6.56 26.97
N LYS A 506 3.08 -5.37 27.10
CA LYS A 506 2.66 -4.19 26.32
C LYS A 506 3.56 -3.98 25.11
N VAL A 507 2.99 -4.04 23.91
CA VAL A 507 3.65 -3.58 22.67
C VAL A 507 3.55 -2.07 22.60
N GLN A 508 4.67 -1.40 22.33
CA GLN A 508 4.77 0.06 22.31
C GLN A 508 5.68 0.55 21.19
N GLN A 509 5.47 1.80 20.79
CA GLN A 509 6.33 2.52 19.84
C GLN A 509 6.63 1.78 18.54
N MET A 510 5.58 1.13 18.00
CA MET A 510 5.61 0.48 16.71
C MET A 510 5.68 1.53 15.60
N CYS A 511 6.72 1.50 14.78
CA CYS A 511 6.84 2.34 13.59
C CYS A 511 7.55 1.63 12.45
N VAL A 512 7.19 2.00 11.23
CA VAL A 512 7.85 1.58 9.99
C VAL A 512 8.19 2.84 9.21
N ASP A 513 9.35 2.83 8.54
CA ASP A 513 9.71 3.89 7.61
C ASP A 513 8.53 4.17 6.65
N PRO A 514 8.01 5.41 6.57
CA PRO A 514 6.88 5.78 5.72
C PRO A 514 7.04 5.33 4.26
N GLN A 515 8.25 5.32 3.74
CA GLN A 515 8.53 4.96 2.34
C GLN A 515 8.46 3.45 2.09
N ARG A 516 8.51 2.65 3.16
CA ARG A 516 8.53 1.18 3.10
C ARG A 516 7.29 0.54 3.72
N GLN A 517 6.27 1.36 3.97
CA GLN A 517 4.97 0.87 4.38
C GLN A 517 4.36 0.00 3.27
N GLY A 518 3.74 -1.11 3.67
CA GLY A 518 3.18 -2.10 2.73
C GLY A 518 4.14 -3.23 2.33
N GLU A 519 5.43 -3.14 2.66
CA GLU A 519 6.42 -4.22 2.40
C GLU A 519 6.34 -5.40 3.40
N GLY A 520 5.43 -5.35 4.38
CA GLY A 520 5.28 -6.40 5.40
C GLY A 520 6.22 -6.28 6.60
N ILE A 521 7.06 -5.22 6.67
CA ILE A 521 7.96 -4.93 7.79
C ILE A 521 7.21 -4.94 9.13
N GLY A 522 6.08 -4.22 9.19
CA GLY A 522 5.31 -4.10 10.41
C GLY A 522 4.72 -5.43 10.88
N THR A 523 4.25 -6.25 9.94
CA THR A 523 3.78 -7.61 10.22
C THR A 523 4.89 -8.48 10.82
N ASN A 524 6.10 -8.41 10.26
CA ASN A 524 7.22 -9.22 10.71
C ASN A 524 7.71 -8.83 12.11
N LEU A 525 7.72 -7.53 12.44
CA LEU A 525 7.98 -7.04 13.79
C LEU A 525 6.96 -7.59 14.80
N MET A 526 5.66 -7.52 14.48
CA MET A 526 4.62 -8.06 15.36
C MET A 526 4.75 -9.57 15.57
N ILE A 527 5.06 -10.33 14.52
CA ILE A 527 5.29 -11.77 14.62
C ILE A 527 6.46 -12.07 15.57
N ALA A 528 7.59 -11.36 15.43
CA ALA A 528 8.74 -11.55 16.31
C ALA A 528 8.41 -11.27 17.78
N MET A 529 7.61 -10.23 18.05
CA MET A 529 7.16 -9.88 19.39
C MET A 529 6.21 -10.92 19.98
N GLU A 530 5.27 -11.45 19.18
CA GLU A 530 4.37 -12.53 19.60
C GLU A 530 5.16 -13.81 19.91
N VAL A 531 6.15 -14.17 19.08
CA VAL A 531 7.03 -15.31 19.35
C VAL A 531 7.76 -15.11 20.68
N ARG A 532 8.38 -13.95 20.89
CA ARG A 532 9.05 -13.62 22.16
C ARG A 532 8.10 -13.74 23.35
N ALA A 533 6.95 -13.09 23.27
CA ALA A 533 5.98 -13.02 24.36
C ALA A 533 5.44 -14.40 24.73
N PHE A 534 5.02 -15.18 23.74
CA PHE A 534 4.27 -16.41 23.96
C PHE A 534 5.17 -17.63 24.16
N THR A 535 6.29 -17.70 23.46
CA THR A 535 7.17 -18.87 23.52
C THR A 535 8.27 -18.72 24.56
N GLU A 536 8.95 -17.58 24.61
CA GLU A 536 10.09 -17.39 25.50
C GLU A 536 9.71 -16.84 26.88
N LEU A 537 8.79 -15.87 26.92
CA LEU A 537 8.31 -15.25 28.16
C LEU A 537 7.07 -15.94 28.74
N ALA A 538 6.41 -16.81 27.97
CA ALA A 538 5.18 -17.50 28.34
C ALA A 538 4.08 -16.56 28.87
N LEU A 539 3.95 -15.39 28.24
CA LEU A 539 2.93 -14.42 28.58
C LEU A 539 1.55 -14.94 28.12
N PRO A 540 0.50 -14.78 28.93
CA PRO A 540 -0.87 -15.18 28.57
C PRO A 540 -1.48 -14.31 27.47
N GLY A 541 -0.92 -13.12 27.21
CA GLY A 541 -1.41 -12.21 26.19
C GLY A 541 -0.46 -11.05 25.94
N LEU A 542 -0.73 -10.34 24.84
CA LEU A 542 -0.14 -9.05 24.51
C LEU A 542 -1.24 -8.01 24.34
N TYR A 543 -0.92 -6.75 24.62
CA TYR A 543 -1.79 -5.64 24.28
C TYR A 543 -0.99 -4.43 23.80
N CYS A 544 -1.63 -3.52 23.08
CA CYS A 544 -1.06 -2.24 22.71
C CYS A 544 -2.13 -1.15 22.70
N HIS A 545 -1.69 0.11 22.80
CA HIS A 545 -2.55 1.25 22.54
C HIS A 545 -2.29 1.63 21.08
N ALA A 546 -3.26 1.37 20.20
CA ALA A 546 -3.17 1.67 18.78
C ALA A 546 -3.95 2.94 18.47
N GLN A 547 -3.44 3.77 17.56
CA GLN A 547 -4.26 4.83 16.98
C GLN A 547 -5.39 4.19 16.17
N ILE A 548 -6.57 4.82 16.13
CA ILE A 548 -7.71 4.31 15.35
C ILE A 548 -7.34 4.02 13.90
N SER A 549 -6.49 4.85 13.29
CA SER A 549 -5.98 4.67 11.92
C SER A 549 -5.20 3.36 11.72
N ALA A 550 -4.61 2.80 12.78
CA ALA A 550 -3.84 1.55 12.75
C ALA A 550 -4.69 0.31 13.07
N MET A 551 -5.97 0.47 13.45
CA MET A 551 -6.85 -0.67 13.77
C MET A 551 -6.90 -1.75 12.67
N PRO A 552 -7.09 -1.40 11.37
CA PRO A 552 -7.19 -2.42 10.33
C PRO A 552 -5.92 -3.27 10.19
N PHE A 553 -4.75 -2.74 10.56
CA PHE A 553 -3.49 -3.48 10.58
C PHE A 553 -3.52 -4.56 11.67
N TYR A 554 -3.91 -4.22 12.90
CA TYR A 554 -3.99 -5.17 14.01
C TYR A 554 -5.11 -6.21 13.82
N GLU A 555 -6.28 -5.81 13.32
CA GLU A 555 -7.38 -6.74 12.99
C GLU A 555 -6.95 -7.77 11.94
N LYS A 556 -6.21 -7.35 10.92
CA LYS A 556 -5.66 -8.26 9.90
C LYS A 556 -4.68 -9.27 10.51
N LEU A 557 -3.98 -8.90 11.59
CA LEU A 557 -3.10 -9.77 12.35
C LEU A 557 -3.84 -10.62 13.39
N GLY A 558 -5.17 -10.55 13.46
CA GLY A 558 -5.99 -11.34 14.38
C GLY A 558 -5.97 -10.82 15.81
N TRP A 559 -5.58 -9.57 16.04
CA TRP A 559 -5.72 -8.91 17.33
C TRP A 559 -7.16 -8.44 17.51
N GLU A 560 -7.68 -8.57 18.73
CA GLU A 560 -8.99 -8.07 19.12
C GLU A 560 -8.92 -6.59 19.45
N VAL A 561 -9.88 -5.83 18.94
CA VAL A 561 -9.99 -4.39 19.19
C VAL A 561 -11.02 -4.16 20.29
N GLY A 562 -10.61 -3.45 21.35
CA GLY A 562 -11.51 -3.00 22.41
C GLY A 562 -12.59 -2.05 21.91
N SER A 563 -13.71 -1.97 22.65
CA SER A 563 -14.86 -1.14 22.28
C SER A 563 -14.69 0.34 22.58
N ASP A 564 -13.79 0.68 23.51
CA ASP A 564 -13.70 2.01 24.11
C ASP A 564 -12.48 2.75 23.58
N THR A 565 -12.70 3.98 23.09
CA THR A 565 -11.62 4.89 22.70
C THR A 565 -11.22 5.77 23.87
N PHE A 566 -9.95 6.14 23.92
CA PHE A 566 -9.41 7.00 24.97
C PHE A 566 -8.28 7.90 24.44
N GLN A 567 -7.94 8.91 25.23
CA GLN A 567 -6.78 9.78 24.99
C GLN A 567 -5.61 9.25 25.82
N GLU A 568 -4.47 8.98 25.17
CA GLU A 568 -3.27 8.52 25.86
C GLU A 568 -2.68 9.68 26.69
N ALA A 569 -2.45 9.44 27.98
CA ALA A 569 -1.97 10.47 28.90
C ALA A 569 -0.60 11.04 28.45
N GLY A 570 -0.54 12.36 28.28
CA GLY A 570 0.68 13.10 27.92
C GLY A 570 0.88 13.35 26.41
N ILE A 571 -0.05 12.90 25.56
CA ILE A 571 -0.09 13.27 24.14
C ILE A 571 -1.11 14.40 23.96
N VAL A 572 -0.65 15.58 23.50
CA VAL A 572 -1.43 16.84 23.52
C VAL A 572 -2.33 17.02 22.26
N LEU A 573 -2.22 16.12 21.28
CA LEU A 573 -3.05 16.14 20.07
C LEU A 573 -4.31 15.30 20.27
N ASN A 574 -5.45 15.78 19.78
CA ASN A 574 -6.77 15.09 19.79
C ASN A 574 -6.74 13.81 18.92
N VAL A 575 -5.89 12.85 19.27
CA VAL A 575 -5.75 11.56 18.59
C VAL A 575 -6.39 10.51 19.49
N GLU A 576 -7.42 9.85 18.99
CA GLU A 576 -8.07 8.78 19.74
C GLU A 576 -7.31 7.46 19.58
N TRP A 577 -7.17 6.77 20.70
CA TRP A 577 -6.50 5.49 20.83
C TRP A 577 -7.51 4.42 21.22
N VAL A 578 -7.21 3.18 20.84
CA VAL A 578 -7.96 2.00 21.25
C VAL A 578 -7.00 0.95 21.77
N MET A 579 -7.45 0.21 22.78
CA MET A 579 -6.70 -0.94 23.26
C MET A 579 -6.93 -2.09 22.29
N VAL A 580 -5.85 -2.66 21.76
CA VAL A 580 -5.90 -3.90 21.00
C VAL A 580 -5.14 -4.97 21.77
N SER A 581 -5.64 -6.20 21.76
CA SER A 581 -5.03 -7.31 22.50
C SER A 581 -5.05 -8.59 21.69
N ILE A 582 -4.13 -9.48 22.02
CA ILE A 582 -4.12 -10.83 21.49
C ILE A 582 -3.75 -11.79 22.61
N ASP A 583 -4.63 -12.75 22.84
CA ASP A 583 -4.43 -13.76 23.88
C ASP A 583 -3.69 -14.97 23.32
N HIS A 584 -2.81 -15.54 24.14
CA HIS A 584 -2.21 -16.81 23.83
C HIS A 584 -3.16 -17.93 24.24
N HIS A 585 -3.97 -18.42 23.30
CA HIS A 585 -4.69 -19.67 23.50
C HIS A 585 -3.68 -20.82 23.46
N HIS A 586 -3.20 -21.27 24.61
CA HIS A 586 -2.72 -22.64 24.71
C HIS A 586 -3.90 -23.57 24.40
N HIS A 587 -3.66 -24.63 23.64
CA HIS A 587 -4.57 -25.77 23.69
C HIS A 587 -4.57 -26.25 25.14
N ASP A 588 -5.64 -25.92 25.87
CA ASP A 588 -5.84 -26.14 27.32
C ASP A 588 -5.84 -27.63 27.76
N ASP A 589 -5.37 -28.58 26.94
CA ASP A 589 -5.37 -30.00 27.28
C ASP A 589 -4.06 -30.51 27.91
N CYS A 590 -3.01 -29.68 28.00
CA CYS A 590 -1.73 -30.07 28.61
C CYS A 590 -1.24 -29.11 29.70
N THR A 591 -2.10 -28.70 30.63
CA THR A 591 -1.62 -28.17 31.91
C THR A 591 -0.94 -29.31 32.69
N HIS A 592 0.39 -29.23 32.82
CA HIS A 592 1.30 -30.18 33.46
C HIS A 592 1.10 -30.46 34.96
N GLU A 593 -0.09 -30.24 35.52
CA GLU A 593 -0.27 -30.50 36.96
C GLU A 593 -0.57 -31.95 37.30
N HIS A 594 -1.08 -32.80 36.39
CA HIS A 594 -1.24 -34.25 36.65
C HIS A 594 -1.21 -35.12 35.38
N LEU A 595 -0.02 -35.36 34.82
CA LEU A 595 0.15 -36.33 33.72
C LEU A 595 0.13 -37.77 34.27
N ASP A 596 -1.00 -38.49 34.14
CA ASP A 596 -1.08 -39.92 34.55
C ASP A 596 -0.47 -40.85 33.49
N ALA A 597 0.85 -40.79 33.37
CA ALA A 597 1.62 -41.64 32.45
C ALA A 597 1.33 -43.15 32.66
N LYS A 598 0.98 -43.56 33.88
CA LYS A 598 0.67 -44.96 34.20
C LYS A 598 -0.69 -45.37 33.67
N GLY A 599 -1.71 -44.52 33.85
CA GLY A 599 -3.05 -44.70 33.27
C GLY A 599 -3.00 -44.76 31.74
N ILE A 600 -2.32 -43.80 31.11
CA ILE A 600 -2.15 -43.73 29.65
C ILE A 600 -1.48 -45.00 29.11
N PHE A 601 -0.42 -45.48 29.76
CA PHE A 601 0.23 -46.73 29.33
C PHE A 601 -0.65 -47.96 29.51
N ALA A 602 -1.47 -48.01 30.56
CA ALA A 602 -2.40 -49.11 30.78
C ALA A 602 -3.48 -49.18 29.70
N GLU A 603 -4.03 -48.03 29.29
CA GLU A 603 -5.02 -47.92 28.22
C GLU A 603 -4.46 -48.30 26.86
N GLN A 604 -3.19 -47.94 26.58
CA GLN A 604 -2.50 -48.28 25.34
C GLN A 604 -1.85 -49.68 25.34
N GLY A 605 -2.03 -50.48 26.40
CA GLY A 605 -1.43 -51.81 26.53
C GLY A 605 0.11 -51.81 26.64
N ILE A 606 0.70 -50.65 26.94
CA ILE A 606 2.15 -50.47 27.11
C ILE A 606 2.55 -50.97 28.50
N ARG A 607 3.54 -51.87 28.56
CA ARG A 607 4.10 -52.29 29.85
C ARG A 607 4.71 -51.09 30.58
N CYS A 608 4.08 -50.71 31.69
CA CYS A 608 4.52 -49.62 32.55
C CYS A 608 5.78 -50.02 33.32
N THR A 609 6.91 -49.39 32.98
CA THR A 609 8.18 -49.54 33.70
C THR A 609 8.66 -48.16 34.16
N LYS A 610 9.40 -48.11 35.28
CA LYS A 610 9.93 -46.85 35.81
C LYS A 610 10.72 -46.04 34.77
N PRO A 611 11.61 -46.64 33.95
CA PRO A 611 12.30 -45.88 32.90
C PRO A 611 11.37 -45.30 31.83
N ARG A 612 10.30 -46.00 31.43
CA ARG A 612 9.40 -45.51 30.38
C ARG A 612 8.55 -44.34 30.83
N VAL A 613 8.08 -44.40 32.08
CA VAL A 613 7.33 -43.32 32.70
C VAL A 613 8.20 -42.06 32.77
N LEU A 614 9.44 -42.19 33.26
CA LEU A 614 10.38 -41.06 33.33
C LEU A 614 10.69 -40.44 31.97
N ILE A 615 10.88 -41.27 30.92
CA ILE A 615 11.14 -40.78 29.56
C ILE A 615 9.92 -40.04 28.99
N TYR A 616 8.72 -40.57 29.21
CA TYR A 616 7.50 -39.96 28.70
C TYR A 616 7.17 -38.65 29.44
N GLU A 617 7.28 -38.63 30.77
CA GLU A 617 7.12 -37.40 31.57
C GLU A 617 8.15 -36.34 31.18
N ALA A 618 9.41 -36.74 30.98
CA ALA A 618 10.45 -35.84 30.51
C ALA A 618 10.13 -35.28 29.11
N LEU A 619 9.68 -36.11 28.17
CA LEU A 619 9.31 -35.69 26.83
C LEU A 619 8.12 -34.71 26.85
N CYS A 620 7.10 -35.00 27.65
CA CYS A 620 5.96 -34.10 27.82
C CYS A 620 6.39 -32.77 28.44
N SER A 621 7.36 -32.77 29.37
CA SER A 621 7.79 -31.55 30.08
C SER A 621 8.69 -30.62 29.25
N THR A 622 9.22 -31.07 28.13
CA THR A 622 10.12 -30.25 27.30
C THR A 622 9.31 -29.33 26.37
N LYS A 623 9.53 -28.02 26.50
CA LYS A 623 8.96 -27.00 25.59
C LYS A 623 9.64 -26.91 24.21
N SER A 624 10.71 -27.66 24.01
CA SER A 624 11.46 -27.74 22.75
C SER A 624 11.55 -29.21 22.35
N HIS A 625 11.31 -29.54 21.08
CA HIS A 625 11.26 -30.93 20.60
C HIS A 625 12.65 -31.60 20.68
N PRO A 626 12.95 -32.44 21.70
CA PRO A 626 14.31 -32.87 21.97
C PRO A 626 14.72 -34.03 21.06
N THR A 627 16.03 -34.19 20.84
CA THR A 627 16.58 -35.45 20.31
C THR A 627 16.65 -36.50 21.43
N ALA A 628 16.81 -37.77 21.06
CA ALA A 628 16.99 -38.84 22.04
C ALA A 628 18.21 -38.60 22.96
N GLU A 629 19.28 -38.00 22.45
CA GLU A 629 20.47 -37.64 23.24
C GLU A 629 20.19 -36.49 24.21
N GLN A 630 19.42 -35.48 23.78
CA GLN A 630 19.02 -34.38 24.66
C GLN A 630 18.11 -34.89 25.78
N LEU A 631 17.15 -35.74 25.44
CA LEU A 631 16.27 -36.38 26.43
C LEU A 631 17.05 -37.32 27.35
N HIS A 632 18.10 -37.98 26.85
CA HIS A 632 19.03 -38.75 27.69
C HIS A 632 19.70 -37.91 28.74
N GLN A 633 20.18 -36.73 28.37
CA GLN A 633 20.81 -35.83 29.31
C GLN A 633 19.82 -35.37 30.40
N ILE A 634 18.56 -35.10 30.05
CA ILE A 634 17.50 -34.69 30.99
C ILE A 634 17.15 -35.82 31.97
N VAL A 635 16.93 -37.03 31.47
CA VAL A 635 16.47 -38.16 32.31
C VAL A 635 17.59 -38.72 33.20
N LYS A 636 18.86 -38.52 32.82
CA LYS A 636 20.02 -39.04 33.56
C LYS A 636 20.16 -38.45 34.96
N ASP A 637 19.64 -37.24 35.18
CA ASP A 637 19.63 -36.60 36.50
C ASP A 637 18.68 -37.32 37.49
N GLN A 638 17.69 -38.06 36.97
CA GLN A 638 16.70 -38.80 37.76
C GLN A 638 16.95 -40.32 37.76
N ASP A 639 17.59 -40.85 36.72
CA ASP A 639 18.05 -42.25 36.63
C ASP A 639 19.42 -42.34 35.96
N ALA A 640 20.47 -42.33 36.77
CA ALA A 640 21.86 -42.40 36.30
C ALA A 640 22.22 -43.70 35.57
N GLY A 641 21.40 -44.77 35.71
CA GLY A 641 21.62 -46.07 35.06
C GLY A 641 20.96 -46.21 33.68
N ILE A 642 20.20 -45.21 33.22
CA ILE A 642 19.46 -45.29 31.98
C ILE A 642 20.38 -45.22 30.76
N SER A 643 20.23 -46.17 29.83
CA SER A 643 21.03 -46.21 28.59
C SER A 643 20.32 -45.45 27.46
N LEU A 644 21.09 -44.84 26.57
CA LEU A 644 20.56 -44.18 25.37
C LEU A 644 19.71 -45.12 24.51
N ALA A 645 20.08 -46.41 24.43
CA ALA A 645 19.28 -47.45 23.77
C ALA A 645 17.89 -47.63 24.40
N THR A 646 17.77 -47.48 25.73
CA THR A 646 16.47 -47.55 26.42
C THR A 646 15.59 -46.34 26.07
N ILE A 647 16.20 -45.18 25.84
CA ILE A 647 15.50 -43.96 25.41
C ILE A 647 14.99 -44.10 23.98
N TYR A 648 15.85 -44.49 23.03
CA TYR A 648 15.40 -44.77 21.67
C TYR A 648 14.28 -45.80 21.63
N ASN A 649 14.46 -46.96 22.28
CA ASN A 649 13.43 -48.00 22.27
C ASN A 649 12.11 -47.56 22.90
N THR A 650 12.16 -46.66 23.89
CA THR A 650 10.95 -46.11 24.51
C THR A 650 10.29 -45.08 23.61
N LEU A 651 11.07 -44.18 23.00
CA LEU A 651 10.55 -43.17 22.08
C LEU A 651 9.90 -43.81 20.84
N GLU A 652 10.53 -44.82 20.23
CA GLU A 652 9.91 -45.56 19.12
C GLU A 652 8.62 -46.26 19.57
N LEU A 653 8.61 -46.85 20.76
CA LEU A 653 7.40 -47.48 21.31
C LEU A 653 6.27 -46.46 21.51
N LEU A 654 6.58 -45.26 22.02
CA LEU A 654 5.61 -44.18 22.18
C LEU A 654 5.07 -43.71 20.82
N VAL A 655 5.93 -43.61 19.81
CA VAL A 655 5.54 -43.28 18.43
C VAL A 655 4.61 -44.35 17.84
N ASP A 656 4.95 -45.63 18.00
CA ASP A 656 4.14 -46.75 17.50
C ASP A 656 2.73 -46.80 18.12
N HIS A 657 2.58 -46.28 19.34
CA HIS A 657 1.31 -46.22 20.06
C HIS A 657 0.62 -44.85 19.96
N GLY A 658 1.13 -43.93 19.13
CA GLY A 658 0.55 -42.60 18.92
C GLY A 658 0.60 -41.69 20.14
N LEU A 659 1.52 -41.95 21.08
CA LEU A 659 1.77 -41.10 22.26
C LEU A 659 2.92 -40.09 22.02
N ALA A 660 3.63 -40.24 20.92
CA ALA A 660 4.63 -39.28 20.46
C ALA A 660 4.67 -39.29 18.93
N ARG A 661 5.22 -38.25 18.32
CA ARG A 661 5.48 -38.18 16.88
C ARG A 661 6.96 -37.95 16.62
N ARG A 662 7.46 -38.52 15.52
CA ARG A 662 8.82 -38.27 15.05
C ARG A 662 8.83 -37.06 14.13
N ILE A 663 9.69 -36.08 14.43
CA ILE A 663 9.92 -34.90 13.60
C ILE A 663 11.24 -35.11 12.84
N ALA A 664 11.14 -35.22 11.51
CA ALA A 664 12.30 -35.38 10.64
C ALA A 664 12.98 -34.02 10.40
N ASN A 665 14.27 -33.92 10.72
CA ASN A 665 15.04 -32.72 10.44
C ASN A 665 15.47 -32.72 8.95
N ARG A 666 14.90 -31.82 8.13
CA ARG A 666 15.25 -31.66 6.69
C ARG A 666 15.97 -30.34 6.38
N GLY A 667 16.64 -29.73 7.37
CA GLY A 667 17.58 -28.62 7.17
C GLY A 667 19.02 -29.13 7.03
N GLN A 668 19.90 -28.39 6.35
CA GLN A 668 21.26 -28.81 5.98
C GLN A 668 22.05 -29.47 7.13
N GLY A 669 22.43 -30.74 6.95
CA GLY A 669 23.23 -31.54 7.89
C GLY A 669 22.45 -32.69 8.50
N SER A 670 23.10 -33.85 8.68
CA SER A 670 22.52 -35.10 9.18
C SER A 670 22.06 -35.04 10.64
N GLY A 671 21.00 -34.28 10.93
CA GLY A 671 20.46 -34.11 12.28
C GLY A 671 19.66 -35.32 12.77
N ALA A 672 19.88 -35.73 14.02
CA ALA A 672 19.14 -36.79 14.69
C ALA A 672 17.62 -36.50 14.72
N ASN A 673 16.80 -37.56 14.78
CA ASN A 673 15.34 -37.44 14.91
C ASN A 673 14.97 -36.69 16.20
N ARG A 674 14.01 -35.77 16.09
CA ARG A 674 13.37 -35.09 17.23
C ARG A 674 12.02 -35.73 17.54
N TYR A 675 11.56 -35.59 18.77
CA TYR A 675 10.34 -36.21 19.26
C TYR A 675 9.43 -35.16 19.90
N ASP A 676 8.13 -35.36 19.75
CA ASP A 676 7.09 -34.45 20.23
C ASP A 676 5.97 -35.28 20.85
N ALA A 677 5.54 -34.91 22.06
CA ALA A 677 4.47 -35.57 22.79
C ALA A 677 3.08 -35.02 22.42
N ASP A 678 2.99 -33.80 21.87
CA ASP A 678 1.71 -33.24 21.43
C ASP A 678 1.30 -33.85 20.09
N GLN A 679 0.10 -34.42 20.08
CA GLN A 679 -0.50 -35.06 18.90
C GLN A 679 -1.51 -34.15 18.20
N ALA A 680 -1.82 -32.97 18.76
CA ALA A 680 -2.67 -32.00 18.11
C ALA A 680 -1.99 -31.43 16.85
N PRO A 681 -2.76 -31.09 15.79
CA PRO A 681 -2.21 -30.37 14.65
C PRO A 681 -1.75 -28.96 15.06
N HIS A 682 -0.44 -28.72 15.07
CA HIS A 682 0.18 -27.41 15.29
C HIS A 682 1.36 -27.19 14.32
N LEU A 683 1.78 -25.94 14.13
CA LEU A 683 2.97 -25.62 13.32
C LEU A 683 4.22 -25.59 14.19
N HIS A 684 5.34 -26.02 13.62
CA HIS A 684 6.66 -25.96 14.23
C HIS A 684 7.48 -24.81 13.64
N LEU A 685 8.10 -24.00 14.51
CA LEU A 685 9.13 -23.03 14.14
C LEU A 685 10.51 -23.67 14.35
N VAL A 686 11.38 -23.56 13.34
CA VAL A 686 12.78 -23.98 13.46
C VAL A 686 13.63 -22.73 13.65
N LEU A 687 14.27 -22.63 14.81
CA LEU A 687 15.18 -21.55 15.15
C LEU A 687 16.56 -21.80 14.53
N ASN A 688 17.36 -20.74 14.39
CA ASN A 688 18.68 -20.82 13.76
C ASN A 688 19.73 -21.60 14.54
N ASP A 689 19.58 -21.70 15.85
CA ASP A 689 20.37 -22.60 16.69
C ASP A 689 19.94 -24.08 16.56
N GLY A 690 18.98 -24.37 15.66
CA GLY A 690 18.47 -25.69 15.37
C GLY A 690 17.43 -26.21 16.37
N ARG A 691 16.99 -25.40 17.34
CA ARG A 691 15.83 -25.73 18.18
C ARG A 691 14.55 -25.71 17.35
N VAL A 692 13.62 -26.57 17.75
CA VAL A 692 12.27 -26.60 17.17
C VAL A 692 11.29 -26.34 18.31
N ILE A 693 10.44 -25.33 18.14
CA ILE A 693 9.42 -24.91 19.11
C ILE A 693 8.07 -24.84 18.43
N ASP A 694 6.99 -24.82 19.21
CA ASP A 694 5.64 -24.65 18.66
C ASP A 694 5.39 -23.19 18.28
N ALA A 695 4.83 -22.99 17.10
CA ALA A 695 4.33 -21.68 16.71
C ALA A 695 3.11 -21.33 17.56
N PRO A 696 2.99 -20.07 18.03
CA PRO A 696 1.77 -19.61 18.69
C PRO A 696 0.51 -19.98 17.89
N SER A 697 -0.56 -20.40 18.58
CA SER A 697 -1.77 -20.94 17.94
C SER A 697 -2.45 -19.95 16.99
N ASN A 698 -2.43 -18.67 17.34
CA ASN A 698 -2.84 -17.54 16.51
C ASN A 698 -1.97 -17.40 15.25
N LEU A 699 -0.63 -17.50 15.37
CA LEU A 699 0.29 -17.50 14.23
C LEU A 699 0.07 -18.71 13.33
N SER A 700 -0.12 -19.89 13.92
CA SER A 700 -0.43 -21.13 13.21
C SER A 700 -1.69 -21.02 12.37
N LYS A 701 -2.76 -20.44 12.93
CA LYS A 701 -4.03 -20.19 12.23
C LYS A 701 -3.85 -19.22 11.07
N ARG A 702 -3.18 -18.08 11.28
CA ARG A 702 -2.90 -17.08 10.22
C ARG A 702 -2.14 -17.67 9.04
N LEU A 703 -1.12 -18.47 9.31
CA LEU A 703 -0.28 -19.07 8.27
C LEU A 703 -0.99 -20.21 7.54
N THR A 704 -1.87 -20.94 8.22
CA THR A 704 -2.67 -22.00 7.59
C THR A 704 -3.81 -21.44 6.73
N ASP A 705 -4.50 -20.40 7.21
CA ASP A 705 -5.59 -19.74 6.47
C ASP A 705 -5.10 -19.01 5.19
N ALA A 706 -3.82 -18.60 5.16
CA ALA A 706 -3.20 -17.96 4.01
C ALA A 706 -2.85 -18.92 2.86
N ILE A 707 -2.89 -20.25 3.09
CA ILE A 707 -2.52 -21.26 2.10
C ILE A 707 -3.78 -21.88 1.52
N PRO A 708 -3.99 -21.87 0.19
CA PRO A 708 -5.17 -22.48 -0.42
C PRO A 708 -5.35 -23.94 0.01
N ASN A 709 -6.56 -24.32 0.42
CA ASN A 709 -6.88 -25.65 0.94
C ASN A 709 -6.44 -26.79 0.00
N GLU A 710 -6.45 -26.56 -1.32
CA GLU A 710 -5.99 -27.52 -2.33
C GLU A 710 -4.48 -27.78 -2.26
N VAL A 711 -3.68 -26.76 -1.92
CA VAL A 711 -2.23 -26.86 -1.73
C VAL A 711 -1.92 -27.59 -0.42
N LEU A 712 -2.66 -27.31 0.65
CA LEU A 712 -2.56 -28.03 1.93
C LEU A 712 -2.88 -29.53 1.76
N GLN A 713 -3.92 -29.86 1.00
CA GLN A 713 -4.29 -31.25 0.71
C GLN A 713 -3.26 -31.99 -0.16
N GLN A 714 -2.67 -31.30 -1.15
CA GLN A 714 -1.61 -31.88 -1.99
C GLN A 714 -0.31 -32.12 -1.21
N LEU A 715 0.07 -31.19 -0.32
CA LEU A 715 1.23 -31.32 0.56
C LEU A 715 1.04 -32.47 1.57
N ALA A 716 -0.15 -32.61 2.16
CA ALA A 716 -0.50 -33.71 3.05
C ALA A 716 -0.46 -35.08 2.33
N GLN A 717 -0.91 -35.15 1.08
CA GLN A 717 -0.86 -36.39 0.27
C GLN A 717 0.56 -36.79 -0.15
N HIS A 718 1.44 -35.84 -0.44
CA HIS A 718 2.81 -36.13 -0.88
C HIS A 718 3.79 -36.41 0.27
N ALA A 719 3.59 -35.81 1.44
CA ALA A 719 4.50 -35.93 2.58
C ALA A 719 4.11 -37.04 3.57
N GLY A 720 2.89 -37.56 3.51
CA GLY A 720 2.39 -38.59 4.43
C GLY A 720 2.13 -38.11 5.87
N VAL A 721 2.30 -36.81 6.15
CA VAL A 721 2.05 -36.15 7.44
C VAL A 721 1.73 -34.66 7.16
N PRO A 722 0.83 -33.99 7.90
CA PRO A 722 0.63 -32.55 7.77
C PRO A 722 1.78 -31.81 8.48
N ALA A 723 2.77 -31.31 7.73
CA ALA A 723 3.78 -30.40 8.28
C ALA A 723 4.26 -29.43 7.21
N LEU A 724 3.75 -28.20 7.27
CA LEU A 724 4.32 -27.05 6.57
C LEU A 724 5.45 -26.50 7.45
N LYS A 725 6.68 -26.50 6.94
CA LYS A 725 7.84 -25.90 7.61
C LYS A 725 7.86 -24.40 7.28
N ILE A 726 7.85 -23.55 8.30
CA ILE A 726 8.09 -22.11 8.13
C ILE A 726 9.42 -21.82 8.83
N GLU A 727 10.43 -21.46 8.04
CA GLU A 727 11.75 -21.06 8.54
C GLU A 727 11.69 -19.58 8.94
N ILE A 728 11.93 -19.28 10.21
CA ILE A 728 12.32 -17.95 10.67
C ILE A 728 13.81 -18.03 10.94
N VAL A 729 14.60 -17.37 10.10
CA VAL A 729 16.06 -17.36 10.18
C VAL A 729 16.49 -16.21 11.10
N GLU A 730 16.72 -16.46 12.39
CA GLU A 730 17.40 -15.52 13.29
C GLU A 730 18.93 -15.63 13.13
N ASP A 731 19.53 -15.02 12.12
CA ASP A 731 20.99 -15.08 11.98
C ASP A 731 21.63 -13.89 12.67
N THR A 732 22.48 -14.17 13.67
CA THR A 732 23.47 -13.22 14.20
C THR A 732 24.56 -12.89 13.18
N ALA A 733 24.51 -13.41 11.96
CA ALA A 733 25.19 -12.85 10.81
C ALA A 733 24.45 -13.20 9.50
N ALA A 734 23.73 -12.23 8.95
CA ALA A 734 23.06 -12.26 7.63
C ALA A 734 21.63 -12.84 7.59
N VAL A 735 20.68 -11.92 7.40
CA VAL A 735 19.36 -12.04 6.76
C VAL A 735 19.04 -10.68 6.18
#